data_AF-A0A8H5KSF4-F1
#
_entry.id   AF-A0A8H5KSF4-F1
#
_cell.length_a   1.000
_cell.length_b   1.000
_cell.length_c   1.000
_cell.angle_alpha   90.00
_cell.angle_beta   90.00
_cell.angle_gamma   90.00
#
_symmetry.space_group_name_H-M   'P 1'
#
loop_
_entity.id
_entity.type
_entity.pdbx_description
1 polymer ?
#
loop_
_entity_poly.entity_id
_entity_poly.type
_entity_poly.pdbx_seq_one_letter_code
_entity_poly.pdbx_strand_id
1 'polypeptide(L)'
;MDYTMTHLSPGSLPLLGHIGLSQTKILGQDSLTLGNEEYEALGHYQNGFCLVHTSKAAAWSFPVLLLQKVSYSAIAMRYAVAVALQDLDARRYPEGLTPIGQESALAFSHFSRASSAFREGMRQSAKPVDHVEILATFYFHYVYLTHLRAVSKEELHDLSQAVVRYLQRSSIGDVLSRSATEPDTTMTPSVRSFLCRLLLWVYREDVYAMGYRCAGEVARYMSDRPKLLRRLCVLSRPALQLNWGSLYPTEQRLDDVFSAQHLDMLVRMIQLQVQITEFGWSTMSDEFSGTQRPEARNVQIEERLNLIETDFSPTFQMITMPDDNQPASACDLVESAAVFVTIYYAWKMIYYRCAGMPEDRIQDVLAMLMQAAQHTISKIHLKDLRRALLAAVIETKNPIHKDWIISKLGPRWRFVLDHALDRHSRLGQHISIWTLYELASDTSGVFVTQTANLGTKRKPVPVANSESTFDAVVNAVNQKLGVLREINSAIHSNPELCFKEFKAHDSITALLESFGFAVEKHAYGLDTSFVSEYGQGGRLVTICSEYDALEGVGHACGHNLIATASIASFLGISAALEQSGAPGRVRILGCPAEEGGGGKIKLIHAGAFKGVDAALMVHASTPLDIPQPAGAAAVGGRSVAIFRGIFTGEPAHAGVVPWNGINALDAASLTYSAISMLRQQIRPTDRLNLYIKEGGQMTNIITARSVVEVGVRTLTLMENEKLQERVRNCFKGAALATGCTIEFESVMDTYADLHTNEPLCNEFTDIMSRHFDSHFHGDMRDPHISGGGSDFGNVSYECPSLHPLFIIPTLPTDNVHAPGFTRAAGEPAAFDAAIKAAKGIALLGVKVLADEEFAKMMREAFEKDVKKSATNFWNPVGWALGTAIVGAREAAPQIMTWDCHKSIIHEDQQTPSKPMLLAALVAHPMVPRVEITTKATSTHLPDVEIENVAGELYLLRGVMLPWGAVAYHAEKTEG
;
A
#
# COMPACT_ATOMS: atom_id res chain seq x y z
N MET A 1 -38.81 -15.18 -18.61
CA MET A 1 -38.66 -16.21 -17.58
C MET A 1 -37.25 -16.74 -17.69
N ASP A 2 -36.30 -16.54 -16.79
CA ASP A 2 -36.14 -15.62 -15.67
C ASP A 2 -34.63 -15.51 -15.43
N TYR A 3 -34.21 -14.35 -14.94
CA TYR A 3 -33.08 -14.11 -14.03
C TYR A 3 -31.93 -15.13 -13.98
N THR A 4 -30.77 -14.75 -14.57
CA THR A 4 -29.45 -14.83 -13.91
C THR A 4 -28.39 -14.13 -14.79
N MET A 5 -28.10 -12.87 -14.51
CA MET A 5 -26.80 -12.24 -14.83
C MET A 5 -26.46 -11.28 -13.69
N THR A 6 -26.04 -11.88 -12.59
CA THR A 6 -25.40 -11.21 -11.45
C THR A 6 -23.93 -11.59 -11.46
N HIS A 7 -23.06 -10.57 -11.41
CA HIS A 7 -21.61 -10.63 -11.16
C HIS A 7 -20.75 -11.35 -12.22
N LEU A 8 -20.30 -10.58 -13.23
CA LEU A 8 -19.08 -10.92 -13.97
C LEU A 8 -17.88 -10.37 -13.21
N SER A 9 -16.96 -11.26 -12.83
CA SER A 9 -15.67 -10.94 -12.23
C SER A 9 -14.80 -10.06 -13.16
N PRO A 10 -13.97 -9.15 -12.64
CA PRO A 10 -12.98 -8.43 -13.45
C PRO A 10 -11.89 -9.41 -13.89
N GLY A 11 -12.08 -10.02 -15.06
CA GLY A 11 -11.15 -11.02 -15.60
C GLY A 11 -11.69 -11.84 -16.78
N SER A 12 -13.01 -11.81 -17.02
CA SER A 12 -13.63 -12.52 -18.14
C SER A 12 -14.22 -11.55 -19.17
N LEU A 13 -13.36 -10.88 -19.93
CA LEU A 13 -13.70 -10.38 -21.25
C LEU A 13 -12.58 -10.81 -22.22
N PRO A 14 -12.84 -11.75 -23.15
CA PRO A 14 -11.89 -12.07 -24.21
C PRO A 14 -11.89 -10.93 -25.25
N LEU A 15 -11.30 -9.78 -24.90
CA LEU A 15 -11.31 -8.58 -25.75
C LEU A 15 -10.30 -8.62 -26.92
N LEU A 16 -9.38 -9.59 -26.94
CA LEU A 16 -8.62 -9.91 -28.17
C LEU A 16 -9.52 -10.52 -29.27
N GLY A 17 -10.63 -11.16 -28.89
CA GLY A 17 -11.64 -11.67 -29.83
C GLY A 17 -12.50 -10.55 -30.44
N HIS A 18 -12.78 -9.49 -29.69
CA HIS A 18 -13.63 -8.37 -30.14
C HIS A 18 -12.89 -7.30 -30.97
N ILE A 19 -11.56 -7.20 -30.85
CA ILE A 19 -10.74 -6.24 -31.62
C ILE A 19 -10.30 -6.83 -32.98
N GLY A 20 -10.68 -8.08 -33.29
CA GLY A 20 -10.30 -8.74 -34.54
C GLY A 20 -8.81 -9.10 -34.61
N LEU A 21 -8.06 -8.97 -33.52
CA LEU A 21 -6.63 -9.33 -33.42
C LEU A 21 -6.39 -10.86 -33.30
N SER A 22 -7.38 -11.67 -33.68
CA SER A 22 -7.28 -13.13 -33.75
C SER A 22 -6.32 -13.64 -34.84
N GLN A 23 -5.70 -12.73 -35.59
CA GLN A 23 -4.63 -13.07 -36.52
C GLN A 23 -3.32 -12.50 -35.99
N THR A 24 -2.31 -13.35 -35.91
CA THR A 24 -0.90 -13.06 -35.60
C THR A 24 -0.25 -12.01 -36.52
N LYS A 25 -1.02 -11.35 -37.39
CA LYS A 25 -0.54 -10.43 -38.42
C LYS A 25 -1.58 -9.36 -38.71
N ILE A 26 -1.23 -8.09 -38.47
CA ILE A 26 -2.00 -6.95 -38.99
C ILE A 26 -1.57 -6.77 -40.45
N LEU A 27 -2.49 -7.03 -41.39
CA LEU A 27 -2.21 -7.01 -42.83
C LEU A 27 -2.28 -5.58 -43.38
N GLY A 28 -1.14 -5.06 -43.84
CA GLY A 28 -0.95 -3.77 -44.50
C GLY A 28 0.39 -3.75 -45.26
N GLN A 29 0.75 -2.63 -45.91
CA GLN A 29 2.00 -2.52 -46.68
C GLN A 29 3.27 -2.82 -45.84
N ASP A 30 3.19 -2.67 -44.52
CA ASP A 30 4.21 -3.10 -43.54
C ASP A 30 3.57 -4.00 -42.47
N SER A 31 3.51 -5.31 -42.71
CA SER A 31 2.87 -6.24 -41.77
C SER A 31 3.48 -6.17 -40.37
N LEU A 32 2.66 -5.95 -39.34
CA LEU A 32 3.06 -6.02 -37.93
C LEU A 32 2.72 -7.42 -37.39
N THR A 33 3.74 -8.12 -36.90
CA THR A 33 3.60 -9.38 -36.16
C THR A 33 3.85 -9.07 -34.69
N LEU A 34 2.91 -9.46 -33.82
CA LEU A 34 2.98 -9.22 -32.38
C LEU A 34 3.52 -10.48 -31.69
N GLY A 35 4.55 -10.32 -30.85
CA GLY A 35 5.03 -11.38 -29.96
C GLY A 35 4.30 -11.36 -28.62
N ASN A 36 4.68 -12.28 -27.73
CA ASN A 36 4.02 -12.44 -26.43
C ASN A 36 4.10 -11.16 -25.58
N GLU A 37 5.25 -10.47 -25.58
CA GLU A 37 5.45 -9.22 -24.84
C GLU A 37 4.57 -8.08 -25.39
N GLU A 38 4.42 -7.95 -26.71
CA GLU A 38 3.52 -6.96 -27.29
C GLU A 38 2.04 -7.27 -27.00
N TYR A 39 1.65 -8.55 -26.98
CA TYR A 39 0.30 -8.97 -26.60
C TYR A 39 -0.01 -8.64 -25.15
N GLU A 40 0.93 -8.92 -24.25
CA GLU A 40 0.80 -8.59 -22.84
C GLU A 40 0.74 -7.07 -22.63
N ALA A 41 1.60 -6.32 -23.32
CA ALA A 41 1.58 -4.86 -23.28
C ALA A 41 0.23 -4.30 -23.75
N LEU A 42 -0.33 -4.79 -24.86
CA LEU A 42 -1.64 -4.34 -25.33
C LEU A 42 -2.78 -4.77 -24.38
N GLY A 43 -2.66 -5.93 -23.73
CA GLY A 43 -3.56 -6.35 -22.66
C GLY A 43 -3.50 -5.40 -21.45
N HIS A 44 -2.28 -4.99 -21.06
CA HIS A 44 -2.06 -3.97 -20.05
C HIS A 44 -2.64 -2.61 -20.49
N TYR A 45 -2.46 -2.24 -21.76
CA TYR A 45 -3.03 -1.00 -22.28
C TYR A 45 -4.55 -0.98 -22.11
N GLN A 46 -5.23 -2.08 -22.45
CA GLN A 46 -6.68 -2.19 -22.38
C GLN A 46 -7.23 -2.20 -20.96
N ASN A 47 -6.51 -2.79 -20.00
CA ASN A 47 -7.02 -3.03 -18.66
C ASN A 47 -6.40 -2.09 -17.61
N GLY A 48 -5.08 -1.90 -17.62
CA GLY A 48 -4.35 -1.14 -16.60
C GLY A 48 -4.05 0.31 -16.99
N PHE A 49 -3.66 0.58 -18.24
CA PHE A 49 -3.41 1.95 -18.72
C PHE A 49 -4.72 2.75 -18.77
N CYS A 50 -5.80 2.16 -19.29
CA CYS A 50 -7.10 2.84 -19.45
C CYS A 50 -7.68 3.40 -18.16
N LEU A 51 -7.56 2.67 -17.04
CA LEU A 51 -8.13 3.08 -15.75
C LEU A 51 -7.56 4.40 -15.22
N VAL A 52 -6.37 4.79 -15.67
CA VAL A 52 -5.74 6.07 -15.29
C VAL A 52 -6.21 7.23 -16.19
N HIS A 53 -6.78 6.90 -17.35
CA HIS A 53 -7.18 7.87 -18.39
C HIS A 53 -8.69 7.94 -18.59
N THR A 54 -9.49 7.26 -17.76
CA THR A 54 -10.95 7.27 -17.84
C THR A 54 -11.62 6.95 -16.50
N SER A 55 -12.79 7.51 -16.24
CA SER A 55 -13.70 7.06 -15.17
C SER A 55 -14.64 5.94 -15.61
N LYS A 56 -14.53 5.49 -16.86
CA LYS A 56 -15.35 4.42 -17.41
C LYS A 56 -14.75 3.06 -17.09
N ALA A 57 -15.61 2.04 -17.09
CA ALA A 57 -15.12 0.67 -17.14
C ALA A 57 -14.16 0.51 -18.32
N ALA A 58 -12.98 -0.08 -18.07
CA ALA A 58 -11.86 -0.07 -18.99
C ALA A 58 -12.23 -0.52 -20.42
N ALA A 59 -13.04 -1.58 -20.53
CA ALA A 59 -13.56 -2.13 -21.79
C ALA A 59 -14.31 -1.13 -22.68
N TRP A 60 -14.93 -0.11 -22.09
CA TRP A 60 -15.79 0.86 -22.78
C TRP A 60 -15.14 2.24 -22.92
N SER A 61 -13.86 2.34 -22.55
CA SER A 61 -13.11 3.58 -22.49
C SER A 61 -12.67 4.09 -23.88
N PHE A 62 -12.28 5.38 -23.93
CA PHE A 62 -11.77 5.97 -25.16
C PHE A 62 -10.44 5.36 -25.63
N PRO A 63 -9.45 5.03 -24.76
CA PRO A 63 -8.24 4.35 -25.22
C PRO A 63 -8.48 2.97 -25.84
N VAL A 64 -9.42 2.17 -25.30
CA VAL A 64 -9.80 0.88 -25.92
C VAL A 64 -10.45 1.11 -27.29
N LEU A 65 -11.36 2.09 -27.37
CA LEU A 65 -11.97 2.46 -28.64
C LEU A 65 -10.92 2.98 -29.65
N LEU A 66 -9.93 3.75 -29.19
CA LEU A 66 -8.83 4.25 -30.01
C LEU A 66 -8.01 3.10 -30.59
N LEU A 67 -7.61 2.13 -29.77
CA LEU A 67 -6.92 0.92 -30.24
C LEU A 67 -7.72 0.18 -31.31
N GLN A 68 -9.02 0.00 -31.08
CA GLN A 68 -9.89 -0.65 -32.06
C GLN A 68 -9.98 0.13 -33.37
N LYS A 69 -10.03 1.47 -33.29
CA LYS A 69 -10.10 2.34 -34.46
C LYS A 69 -8.79 2.45 -35.24
N VAL A 70 -7.65 2.09 -34.66
CA VAL A 70 -6.36 2.15 -35.37
C VAL A 70 -5.76 0.78 -35.65
N SER A 71 -6.48 -0.31 -35.33
CA SER A 71 -5.99 -1.68 -35.47
C SER A 71 -5.63 -2.06 -36.92
N TYR A 72 -6.16 -1.33 -37.91
CA TYR A 72 -5.80 -1.50 -39.33
C TYR A 72 -4.45 -0.84 -39.70
N SER A 73 -3.96 0.12 -38.92
CA SER A 73 -2.73 0.86 -39.20
C SER A 73 -1.56 0.24 -38.45
N ALA A 74 -0.61 -0.31 -39.21
CA ALA A 74 0.65 -0.83 -38.64
C ALA A 74 1.48 0.29 -37.97
N ILE A 75 1.44 1.52 -38.49
CA ILE A 75 2.16 2.66 -37.93
C ILE A 75 1.56 3.02 -36.55
N ALA A 76 0.25 3.28 -36.50
CA ALA A 76 -0.41 3.67 -35.26
C ALA A 76 -0.35 2.55 -34.20
N MET A 77 -0.49 1.28 -34.60
CA MET A 77 -0.35 0.15 -33.70
C MET A 77 1.06 0.00 -33.13
N ARG A 78 2.12 0.26 -33.91
CA ARG A 78 3.49 0.26 -33.38
C ARG A 78 3.69 1.33 -32.31
N TYR A 79 3.16 2.53 -32.51
CA TYR A 79 3.19 3.56 -31.48
C TYR A 79 2.39 3.14 -30.23
N ALA A 80 1.19 2.58 -30.42
CA ALA A 80 0.37 2.11 -29.31
C ALA A 80 1.07 1.01 -28.50
N VAL A 81 1.73 0.06 -29.18
CA VAL A 81 2.58 -0.97 -28.55
C VAL A 81 3.76 -0.33 -27.82
N ALA A 82 4.45 0.65 -28.41
CA ALA A 82 5.55 1.33 -27.76
C ALA A 82 5.12 2.03 -26.46
N VAL A 83 4.00 2.76 -26.49
CA VAL A 83 3.39 3.39 -25.31
C VAL A 83 3.01 2.34 -24.26
N ALA A 84 2.39 1.24 -24.69
CA ALA A 84 1.96 0.17 -23.81
C ALA A 84 3.12 -0.54 -23.11
N LEU A 85 4.17 -0.87 -23.87
CA LEU A 85 5.40 -1.49 -23.36
C LEU A 85 6.10 -0.55 -22.38
N GLN A 86 6.17 0.75 -22.69
CA GLN A 86 6.80 1.73 -21.80
C GLN A 86 6.03 1.90 -20.48
N ASP A 87 4.69 1.98 -20.52
CA ASP A 87 3.89 2.07 -19.28
C ASP A 87 3.95 0.77 -18.48
N LEU A 88 3.94 -0.39 -19.15
CA LEU A 88 4.07 -1.69 -18.50
C LEU A 88 5.46 -1.86 -17.85
N ASP A 89 6.53 -1.47 -18.55
CA ASP A 89 7.90 -1.49 -18.04
C ASP A 89 8.06 -0.57 -16.82
N ALA A 90 7.50 0.65 -16.88
CA ALA A 90 7.50 1.59 -15.75
C ALA A 90 6.76 1.06 -14.51
N ARG A 91 5.79 0.13 -14.69
CA ARG A 91 5.07 -0.52 -13.59
C ARG A 91 5.77 -1.76 -13.07
N ARG A 92 6.41 -2.54 -13.94
CA ARG A 92 7.20 -3.73 -13.57
C ARG A 92 8.48 -3.35 -12.83
N TYR A 93 9.11 -2.26 -13.25
CA TYR A 93 10.37 -1.78 -12.69
C TYR A 93 10.22 -0.35 -12.19
N PRO A 94 9.54 -0.13 -11.05
CA PRO A 94 9.46 1.18 -10.43
C PRO A 94 10.86 1.77 -10.20
N GLU A 95 11.01 3.05 -10.52
CA GLU A 95 12.29 3.77 -10.71
C GLU A 95 13.37 3.44 -9.66
N GLY A 96 14.40 2.68 -10.06
CA GLY A 96 15.55 2.34 -9.23
C GLY A 96 16.31 1.04 -9.58
N LEU A 97 15.73 0.17 -10.41
CA LEU A 97 16.21 -1.21 -10.61
C LEU A 97 16.71 -1.57 -12.02
N THR A 98 16.70 -0.64 -13.00
CA THR A 98 17.25 -0.92 -14.34
C THR A 98 18.62 -0.28 -14.56
N PRO A 99 19.54 -0.94 -15.31
CA PRO A 99 20.75 -0.31 -15.80
C PRO A 99 20.43 1.00 -16.52
N ILE A 100 21.28 1.99 -16.31
CA ILE A 100 21.19 3.38 -16.78
C ILE A 100 20.55 3.48 -18.19
N GLY A 101 19.45 4.23 -18.29
CA GLY A 101 19.01 4.86 -19.54
C GLY A 101 18.46 3.98 -20.65
N GLN A 102 18.29 2.66 -20.48
CA GLN A 102 17.61 1.86 -21.49
C GLN A 102 16.10 1.85 -21.22
N GLU A 103 15.37 2.65 -22.01
CA GLU A 103 13.97 2.36 -22.35
C GLU A 103 13.87 0.88 -22.78
N SER A 104 12.72 0.22 -22.56
CA SER A 104 12.51 -1.12 -23.12
C SER A 104 12.98 -1.11 -24.58
N ALA A 105 14.05 -1.86 -24.88
CA ALA A 105 14.69 -1.82 -26.20
C ALA A 105 13.67 -2.17 -27.29
N LEU A 106 12.66 -2.96 -26.92
CA LEU A 106 11.50 -3.29 -27.73
C LEU A 106 10.56 -2.08 -27.94
N ALA A 107 10.23 -1.32 -26.88
CA ALA A 107 9.43 -0.10 -26.99
C ALA A 107 10.11 0.95 -27.89
N PHE A 108 11.40 1.20 -27.66
CA PHE A 108 12.19 2.14 -28.47
C PHE A 108 12.29 1.69 -29.95
N SER A 109 12.45 0.38 -30.19
CA SER A 109 12.45 -0.20 -31.53
C SER A 109 11.12 0.04 -32.26
N HIS A 110 9.98 -0.23 -31.60
CA HIS A 110 8.67 0.02 -32.19
C HIS A 110 8.44 1.51 -32.45
N PHE A 111 8.80 2.38 -31.50
CA PHE A 111 8.69 3.84 -31.65
C PHE A 111 9.56 4.35 -32.80
N SER A 112 10.82 3.95 -32.89
CA SER A 112 11.76 4.40 -33.92
C SER A 112 11.32 4.01 -35.33
N ARG A 113 10.86 2.76 -35.49
CA ARG A 113 10.32 2.26 -36.76
C ARG A 113 9.04 2.99 -37.17
N ALA A 114 8.12 3.20 -36.22
CA ALA A 114 6.89 3.93 -36.47
C ALA A 114 7.15 5.41 -36.80
N SER A 115 8.07 6.05 -36.09
CA SER A 115 8.53 7.43 -36.35
C SER A 115 9.12 7.60 -37.73
N SER A 116 10.01 6.69 -38.15
CA SER A 116 10.58 6.72 -39.50
C SER A 116 9.52 6.52 -40.58
N ALA A 117 8.66 5.49 -40.44
CA ALA A 117 7.62 5.19 -41.41
C ALA A 117 6.58 6.33 -41.51
N PHE A 118 6.20 6.92 -40.38
CA PHE A 118 5.27 8.05 -40.34
C PHE A 118 5.84 9.30 -41.00
N ARG A 119 7.11 9.65 -40.72
CA ARG A 119 7.78 10.79 -41.36
C ARG A 119 7.86 10.63 -42.88
N GLU A 120 8.14 9.42 -43.35
CA GLU A 120 8.19 9.13 -44.79
C GLU A 120 6.80 9.18 -45.44
N GLY A 121 5.79 8.58 -44.80
CA GLY A 121 4.39 8.65 -45.26
C GLY A 121 3.87 10.08 -45.35
N MET A 122 4.22 10.93 -44.37
CA MET A 122 3.86 12.36 -44.37
C MET A 122 4.58 13.17 -45.45
N ARG A 123 5.73 12.70 -45.98
CA ARG A 123 6.46 13.34 -47.11
C ARG A 123 5.92 12.88 -48.47
N GLN A 124 5.53 11.61 -48.59
CA GLN A 124 5.16 10.98 -49.86
C GLN A 124 3.67 11.09 -50.22
N SER A 125 2.79 11.47 -49.30
CA SER A 125 1.35 11.35 -49.53
C SER A 125 0.76 12.40 -50.49
N ALA A 126 0.33 11.91 -51.67
CA ALA A 126 -0.61 12.56 -52.60
C ALA A 126 -2.05 11.96 -52.51
N LYS A 127 -2.31 11.11 -51.51
CA LYS A 127 -3.57 10.34 -51.32
C LYS A 127 -4.55 11.02 -50.34
N PRO A 128 -5.86 10.67 -50.35
CA PRO A 128 -6.79 11.13 -49.33
C PRO A 128 -6.31 10.70 -47.94
N VAL A 129 -6.31 11.68 -47.04
CA VAL A 129 -5.66 11.65 -45.75
C VAL A 129 -6.57 10.96 -44.73
N ASP A 130 -6.11 9.85 -44.15
CA ASP A 130 -6.81 9.25 -43.02
C ASP A 130 -6.56 10.07 -41.74
N HIS A 131 -7.54 10.91 -41.39
CA HIS A 131 -7.44 11.78 -40.23
C HIS A 131 -7.42 11.02 -38.90
N VAL A 132 -8.01 9.82 -38.84
CA VAL A 132 -8.03 9.00 -37.62
C VAL A 132 -6.64 8.46 -37.35
N GLU A 133 -6.03 7.84 -38.34
CA GLU A 133 -4.68 7.28 -38.24
C GLU A 133 -3.65 8.35 -37.85
N ILE A 134 -3.69 9.52 -38.52
CA ILE A 134 -2.69 10.57 -38.32
C ILE A 134 -2.82 11.23 -36.95
N LEU A 135 -4.03 11.62 -36.53
CA LEU A 135 -4.21 12.24 -35.22
C LEU A 135 -3.95 11.24 -34.09
N ALA A 136 -4.25 9.96 -34.30
CA ALA A 136 -3.93 8.91 -33.32
C ALA A 136 -2.42 8.71 -33.21
N THR A 137 -1.73 8.71 -34.34
CA THR A 137 -0.27 8.64 -34.39
C THR A 137 0.36 9.82 -33.66
N PHE A 138 -0.12 11.05 -33.90
CA PHE A 138 0.34 12.22 -33.13
C PHE A 138 0.08 12.06 -31.63
N TYR A 139 -1.12 11.62 -31.24
CA TYR A 139 -1.46 11.39 -29.84
C TYR A 139 -0.50 10.37 -29.19
N PHE A 140 -0.30 9.20 -29.77
CA PHE A 140 0.61 8.20 -29.21
C PHE A 140 2.07 8.67 -29.19
N HIS A 141 2.49 9.44 -30.19
CA HIS A 141 3.83 10.05 -30.22
C HIS A 141 4.01 11.01 -29.04
N TYR A 142 3.03 11.88 -28.79
CA TYR A 142 3.05 12.75 -27.61
C TYR A 142 3.14 11.94 -26.32
N VAL A 143 2.26 10.93 -26.15
CA VAL A 143 2.23 10.10 -24.94
C VAL A 143 3.58 9.42 -24.72
N TYR A 144 4.18 8.83 -25.76
CA TYR A 144 5.50 8.19 -25.64
C TYR A 144 6.56 9.17 -25.14
N LEU A 145 6.70 10.32 -25.83
CA LEU A 145 7.72 11.34 -25.51
C LEU A 145 7.55 11.96 -24.13
N THR A 146 6.31 12.23 -23.71
CA THR A 146 6.04 12.84 -22.40
C THR A 146 6.24 11.88 -21.23
N HIS A 147 6.27 10.57 -21.51
CA HIS A 147 6.49 9.50 -20.53
C HIS A 147 7.95 9.02 -20.49
N LEU A 148 8.84 9.59 -21.32
CA LEU A 148 10.27 9.26 -21.30
C LEU A 148 10.93 9.68 -19.99
N ARG A 149 11.99 8.94 -19.60
CA ARG A 149 12.81 9.30 -18.42
C ARG A 149 13.57 10.61 -18.66
N ALA A 150 14.07 10.84 -19.87
CA ALA A 150 14.63 12.11 -20.31
C ALA A 150 13.76 12.66 -21.45
N VAL A 151 13.16 13.83 -21.24
CA VAL A 151 12.20 14.39 -22.19
C VAL A 151 12.96 15.17 -23.27
N SER A 152 12.82 14.76 -24.54
CA SER A 152 13.37 15.50 -25.67
C SER A 152 12.53 16.74 -25.97
N LYS A 153 13.00 17.91 -25.51
CA LYS A 153 12.33 19.20 -25.73
C LYS A 153 12.25 19.57 -27.22
N GLU A 154 13.29 19.25 -27.98
CA GLU A 154 13.36 19.51 -29.43
C GLU A 154 12.31 18.67 -30.18
N GLU A 155 12.25 17.37 -29.91
CA GLU A 155 11.27 16.49 -30.57
C GLU A 155 9.82 16.86 -30.22
N LEU A 156 9.54 17.24 -28.97
CA LEU A 156 8.21 17.72 -28.56
C LEU A 156 7.84 19.04 -29.24
N HIS A 157 8.81 19.95 -29.43
CA HIS A 157 8.58 21.21 -30.15
C HIS A 157 8.27 20.94 -31.63
N ASP A 158 9.06 20.11 -32.29
CA ASP A 158 8.87 19.71 -33.69
C ASP A 158 7.53 18.99 -33.90
N LEU A 159 7.14 18.12 -32.96
CA LEU A 159 5.86 17.42 -32.96
C LEU A 159 4.69 18.41 -32.89
N SER A 160 4.76 19.39 -31.99
CA SER A 160 3.76 20.45 -31.85
C SER A 160 3.58 21.25 -33.14
N GLN A 161 4.69 21.67 -33.76
CA GLN A 161 4.66 22.33 -35.06
C GLN A 161 4.12 21.44 -36.18
N ALA A 162 4.45 20.14 -36.17
CA ALA A 162 3.97 19.19 -37.18
C ALA A 162 2.45 19.01 -37.10
N VAL A 163 1.88 18.94 -35.89
CA VAL A 163 0.43 18.86 -35.69
C VAL A 163 -0.26 20.11 -36.23
N VAL A 164 0.23 21.31 -35.89
CA VAL A 164 -0.37 22.56 -36.40
C VAL A 164 -0.28 22.66 -37.92
N ARG A 165 0.88 22.33 -38.51
CA ARG A 165 1.04 22.28 -39.98
C ARG A 165 0.06 21.31 -40.62
N TYR A 166 -0.18 20.17 -40.00
CA TYR A 166 -1.18 19.21 -40.47
C TYR A 166 -2.60 19.76 -40.38
N LEU A 167 -3.00 20.33 -39.24
CA LEU A 167 -4.33 20.92 -39.04
C LEU A 167 -4.61 22.05 -40.05
N GLN A 168 -3.60 22.87 -40.35
CA GLN A 168 -3.69 23.95 -41.34
C GLN A 168 -3.78 23.41 -42.77
N ARG A 169 -2.94 22.43 -43.15
CA ARG A 169 -2.90 21.87 -44.51
C ARG A 169 -4.14 21.03 -44.85
N SER A 170 -4.65 20.28 -43.88
CA SER A 170 -5.81 19.40 -44.07
C SER A 170 -7.15 20.11 -43.93
N SER A 171 -7.17 21.31 -43.33
CA SER A 171 -8.39 22.03 -42.92
C SER A 171 -9.34 21.20 -42.04
N ILE A 172 -8.86 20.11 -41.42
CA ILE A 172 -9.71 19.21 -40.63
C ILE A 172 -10.32 19.93 -39.42
N GLY A 173 -9.59 20.87 -38.83
CA GLY A 173 -10.12 21.73 -37.76
C GLY A 173 -11.35 22.51 -38.23
N ASP A 174 -11.30 23.10 -39.42
CA ASP A 174 -12.41 23.87 -39.96
C ASP A 174 -13.61 22.96 -40.27
N VAL A 175 -13.36 21.78 -40.86
CA VAL A 175 -14.38 20.74 -41.12
C VAL A 175 -15.09 20.30 -39.84
N LEU A 176 -14.34 20.07 -38.75
CA LEU A 176 -14.90 19.68 -37.45
C LEU A 176 -15.69 20.81 -36.77
N SER A 177 -15.50 22.06 -37.18
CA SER A 177 -16.20 23.23 -36.62
C SER A 177 -17.52 23.60 -37.31
N ARG A 178 -17.79 23.07 -38.52
CA ARG A 178 -18.99 23.38 -39.31
C ARG A 178 -20.28 22.85 -38.66
N SER A 179 -21.39 23.56 -38.90
CA SER A 179 -22.72 23.15 -38.43
C SER A 179 -23.20 21.89 -39.15
N ALA A 180 -23.92 21.01 -38.46
CA ALA A 180 -24.54 19.81 -39.05
C ALA A 180 -25.59 20.12 -40.13
N THR A 181 -25.97 21.39 -40.29
CA THR A 181 -26.92 21.90 -41.29
C THR A 181 -26.29 22.22 -42.64
N GLU A 182 -24.96 22.18 -42.75
CA GLU A 182 -24.27 22.32 -44.04
C GLU A 182 -24.07 20.92 -44.67
N PRO A 183 -24.61 20.66 -45.87
CA PRO A 183 -24.57 19.34 -46.50
C PRO A 183 -23.17 19.09 -47.08
N ASP A 184 -22.21 18.73 -46.23
CA ASP A 184 -20.92 18.19 -46.65
C ASP A 184 -20.88 16.70 -46.30
N THR A 185 -20.92 15.88 -47.36
CA THR A 185 -21.36 14.48 -47.40
C THR A 185 -20.29 13.44 -47.06
N THR A 186 -19.17 13.82 -46.45
CA THR A 186 -17.98 12.95 -46.39
C THR A 186 -17.73 12.25 -45.05
N MET A 187 -18.28 12.72 -43.92
CA MET A 187 -17.93 12.20 -42.59
C MET A 187 -19.14 11.89 -41.71
N THR A 188 -19.24 10.63 -41.25
CA THR A 188 -20.33 10.18 -40.38
C THR A 188 -20.29 10.86 -39.01
N PRO A 189 -21.43 10.96 -38.30
CA PRO A 189 -21.46 11.50 -36.93
C PRO A 189 -20.51 10.79 -35.96
N SER A 190 -20.36 9.46 -36.08
CA SER A 190 -19.48 8.67 -35.23
C SER A 190 -18.00 9.00 -35.45
N VAL A 191 -17.56 9.10 -36.71
CA VAL A 191 -16.18 9.49 -37.06
C VAL A 191 -15.91 10.94 -36.66
N ARG A 192 -16.85 11.84 -36.92
CA ARG A 192 -16.75 13.25 -36.50
C ARG A 192 -16.57 13.40 -34.99
N SER A 193 -17.42 12.73 -34.22
CA SER A 193 -17.36 12.78 -32.75
C SER A 193 -16.07 12.17 -32.20
N PHE A 194 -15.60 11.07 -32.81
CA PHE A 194 -14.33 10.43 -32.47
C PHE A 194 -13.13 11.34 -32.72
N LEU A 195 -13.04 11.97 -33.90
CA LEU A 195 -11.97 12.90 -34.24
C LEU A 195 -11.97 14.13 -33.34
N CYS A 196 -13.13 14.67 -32.98
CA CYS A 196 -13.24 15.74 -32.01
C CYS A 196 -12.65 15.34 -30.64
N ARG A 197 -12.96 14.12 -30.16
CA ARG A 197 -12.42 13.62 -28.89
C ARG A 197 -10.91 13.40 -28.95
N LEU A 198 -10.41 12.82 -30.05
CA LEU A 198 -8.99 12.57 -30.26
C LEU A 198 -8.19 13.87 -30.35
N LEU A 199 -8.71 14.89 -31.04
CA LEU A 199 -8.06 16.19 -31.15
C LEU A 199 -8.01 16.93 -29.80
N LEU A 200 -9.01 16.78 -28.94
CA LEU A 200 -8.95 17.28 -27.56
C LEU A 200 -7.86 16.58 -26.74
N TRP A 201 -7.61 15.29 -26.97
CA TRP A 201 -6.55 14.55 -26.31
C TRP A 201 -5.17 15.00 -26.81
N VAL A 202 -4.99 15.20 -28.12
CA VAL A 202 -3.76 15.81 -28.67
C VAL A 202 -3.54 17.21 -28.08
N TYR A 203 -4.58 18.04 -28.00
CA TYR A 203 -4.50 19.35 -27.37
C TYR A 203 -4.08 19.27 -25.89
N ARG A 204 -4.64 18.32 -25.12
CA ARG A 204 -4.26 18.07 -23.72
C ARG A 204 -2.77 17.72 -23.60
N GLU A 205 -2.27 16.81 -24.43
CA GLU A 205 -0.86 16.39 -24.37
C GLU A 205 0.10 17.53 -24.75
N ASP A 206 -0.27 18.37 -25.72
CA ASP A 206 0.52 19.56 -26.07
C ASP A 206 0.61 20.54 -24.90
N VAL A 207 -0.51 20.79 -24.19
CA VAL A 207 -0.55 21.62 -22.99
C VAL A 207 0.22 20.99 -21.82
N TYR A 208 0.21 19.66 -21.71
CA TYR A 208 1.04 18.95 -20.72
C TYR A 208 2.54 19.12 -20.99
N ALA A 209 2.94 19.07 -22.28
CA ALA A 209 4.32 19.29 -22.73
C ALA A 209 4.82 20.73 -22.49
N MET A 210 3.94 21.73 -22.50
CA MET A 210 4.28 23.10 -22.09
C MET A 210 4.87 23.15 -20.67
N GLY A 211 4.53 22.21 -19.78
CA GLY A 211 5.17 22.15 -18.46
C GLY A 211 6.71 22.06 -18.50
N TYR A 212 7.28 21.47 -19.56
CA TYR A 212 8.72 21.30 -19.75
C TYR A 212 9.40 22.48 -20.48
N ARG A 213 8.69 23.60 -20.68
CA ARG A 213 9.14 24.75 -21.48
C ARG A 213 9.42 24.42 -22.95
N CYS A 214 8.65 23.50 -23.51
CA CYS A 214 8.67 23.15 -24.94
C CYS A 214 7.23 22.97 -25.46
N ALA A 215 7.06 22.75 -26.77
CA ALA A 215 5.74 22.60 -27.42
C ALA A 215 4.80 23.82 -27.21
N GLY A 216 3.48 23.62 -27.32
CA GLY A 216 2.45 24.66 -27.10
C GLY A 216 1.89 25.31 -28.37
N GLU A 217 2.32 24.90 -29.57
CA GLU A 217 1.79 25.46 -30.83
C GLU A 217 0.34 25.04 -31.06
N VAL A 218 -0.03 23.80 -30.72
CA VAL A 218 -1.43 23.34 -30.79
C VAL A 218 -2.27 24.12 -29.80
N ALA A 219 -1.74 24.38 -28.61
CA ALA A 219 -2.42 25.16 -27.60
C ALA A 219 -2.71 26.61 -28.04
N ARG A 220 -1.74 27.27 -28.68
CA ARG A 220 -1.95 28.61 -29.26
C ARG A 220 -2.95 28.57 -30.42
N TYR A 221 -2.81 27.60 -31.32
CA TYR A 221 -3.76 27.39 -32.42
C TYR A 221 -5.21 27.23 -31.94
N MET A 222 -5.44 26.49 -30.83
CA MET A 222 -6.77 26.35 -30.22
C MET A 222 -7.23 27.62 -29.52
N SER A 223 -6.33 28.33 -28.86
CA SER A 223 -6.62 29.60 -28.14
C SER A 223 -7.05 30.70 -29.10
N ASP A 224 -6.44 30.78 -30.28
CA ASP A 224 -6.82 31.70 -31.36
C ASP A 224 -8.18 31.36 -32.00
N ARG A 225 -8.74 30.17 -31.71
CA ARG A 225 -9.96 29.64 -32.32
C ARG A 225 -10.96 29.15 -31.26
N PRO A 226 -11.47 30.03 -30.38
CA PRO A 226 -12.36 29.62 -29.29
C PRO A 226 -13.70 29.01 -29.77
N LYS A 227 -14.16 29.34 -30.98
CA LYS A 227 -15.33 28.71 -31.60
C LYS A 227 -15.08 27.24 -31.94
N LEU A 228 -13.90 26.92 -32.47
CA LEU A 228 -13.48 25.56 -32.77
C LEU A 228 -13.47 24.73 -31.48
N LEU A 229 -12.75 25.20 -30.45
CA LEU A 229 -12.61 24.47 -29.19
C LEU A 229 -13.97 24.18 -28.52
N ARG A 230 -14.89 25.16 -28.50
CA ARG A 230 -16.26 24.94 -28.01
C ARG A 230 -16.99 23.86 -28.80
N ARG A 231 -16.85 23.83 -30.13
CA ARG A 231 -17.47 22.80 -30.98
C ARG A 231 -16.85 21.43 -30.77
N LEU A 232 -15.52 21.34 -30.67
CA LEU A 232 -14.84 20.08 -30.34
C LEU A 232 -15.35 19.51 -29.03
N CYS A 233 -15.45 20.33 -27.97
CA CYS A 233 -15.98 19.91 -26.68
C CYS A 233 -17.39 19.30 -26.81
N VAL A 234 -18.33 20.05 -27.40
CA VAL A 234 -19.72 19.59 -27.55
C VAL A 234 -19.82 18.32 -28.41
N LEU A 235 -19.17 18.30 -29.56
CA LEU A 235 -19.25 17.18 -30.51
C LEU A 235 -18.51 15.94 -30.01
N SER A 236 -17.56 16.08 -29.09
CA SER A 236 -16.83 14.94 -28.52
C SER A 236 -17.62 14.17 -27.47
N ARG A 237 -18.67 14.76 -26.86
CA ARG A 237 -19.46 14.16 -25.77
C ARG A 237 -20.00 12.76 -26.13
N PRO A 238 -20.68 12.55 -27.26
CA PRO A 238 -21.26 11.25 -27.60
C PRO A 238 -20.28 10.27 -28.27
N ALA A 239 -18.96 10.51 -28.22
CA ALA A 239 -17.98 9.74 -28.98
C ALA A 239 -18.02 8.23 -28.68
N LEU A 240 -18.19 7.86 -27.41
CA LEU A 240 -18.29 6.45 -27.01
C LEU A 240 -19.60 5.84 -27.49
N GLN A 241 -20.73 6.46 -27.14
CA GLN A 241 -22.06 6.00 -27.54
C GLN A 241 -22.22 5.84 -29.06
N LEU A 242 -21.75 6.80 -29.86
CA LEU A 242 -21.87 6.76 -31.33
C LEU A 242 -20.97 5.72 -31.99
N ASN A 243 -19.85 5.36 -31.37
CA ASN A 243 -18.90 4.42 -31.97
C ASN A 243 -19.08 2.98 -31.49
N TRP A 244 -19.52 2.77 -30.24
CA TRP A 244 -19.90 1.47 -29.73
C TRP A 244 -21.34 1.07 -30.12
N GLY A 245 -22.20 2.05 -30.40
CA GLY A 245 -23.56 1.82 -30.90
C GLY A 245 -24.40 0.98 -29.94
N SER A 246 -25.02 -0.07 -30.45
CA SER A 246 -25.88 -0.98 -29.67
C SER A 246 -25.11 -1.77 -28.60
N LEU A 247 -23.79 -1.94 -28.76
CA LEU A 247 -22.95 -2.65 -27.80
C LEU A 247 -22.67 -1.82 -26.53
N TYR A 248 -22.87 -0.50 -26.58
CA TYR A 248 -22.57 0.38 -25.45
C TYR A 248 -23.62 0.21 -24.33
N PRO A 249 -23.25 -0.23 -23.11
CA PRO A 249 -24.21 -0.55 -22.06
C PRO A 249 -25.05 0.65 -21.61
N THR A 250 -26.29 0.41 -21.20
CA THR A 250 -27.21 1.47 -20.74
C THR A 250 -26.67 2.23 -19.53
N GLU A 251 -26.03 1.54 -18.58
CA GLU A 251 -25.40 2.15 -17.41
C GLU A 251 -24.28 3.12 -17.81
N GLN A 252 -23.45 2.74 -18.79
CA GLN A 252 -22.38 3.59 -19.31
C GLN A 252 -22.92 4.82 -20.05
N ARG A 253 -24.07 4.70 -20.74
CA ARG A 253 -24.79 5.85 -21.34
C ARG A 253 -25.32 6.81 -20.30
N LEU A 254 -25.86 6.32 -19.19
CA LEU A 254 -26.31 7.17 -18.08
C LEU A 254 -25.13 7.91 -17.48
N ASP A 255 -24.01 7.22 -17.25
CA ASP A 255 -22.79 7.87 -16.77
C ASP A 255 -22.23 8.91 -17.77
N ASP A 256 -22.36 8.72 -19.08
CA ASP A 256 -22.00 9.76 -20.07
C ASP A 256 -22.80 11.06 -19.89
N VAL A 257 -24.06 10.96 -19.45
CA VAL A 257 -24.91 12.13 -19.17
C VAL A 257 -24.40 12.85 -17.92
N PHE A 258 -24.08 12.12 -16.85
CA PHE A 258 -23.57 12.70 -15.60
C PHE A 258 -22.15 13.26 -15.75
N SER A 259 -21.27 12.55 -16.46
CA SER A 259 -19.87 12.92 -16.70
C SER A 259 -19.67 14.03 -17.74
N ALA A 260 -20.73 14.46 -18.44
CA ALA A 260 -20.65 15.53 -19.44
C ALA A 260 -20.13 16.87 -18.86
N GLN A 261 -20.43 17.14 -17.58
CA GLN A 261 -19.94 18.32 -16.87
C GLN A 261 -18.45 18.24 -16.57
N HIS A 262 -17.92 17.06 -16.25
CA HIS A 262 -16.48 16.85 -16.01
C HIS A 262 -15.63 17.10 -17.27
N LEU A 263 -16.17 16.79 -18.46
CA LEU A 263 -15.50 17.12 -19.72
C LEU A 263 -15.43 18.63 -19.96
N ASP A 264 -16.47 19.38 -19.59
CA ASP A 264 -16.47 20.84 -19.68
C ASP A 264 -15.43 21.43 -18.71
N MET A 265 -15.38 20.90 -17.48
CA MET A 265 -14.37 21.26 -16.49
C MET A 265 -12.94 21.01 -17.01
N LEU A 266 -12.69 19.83 -17.59
CA LEU A 266 -11.39 19.46 -18.15
C LEU A 266 -10.93 20.46 -19.23
N VAL A 267 -11.79 20.81 -20.18
CA VAL A 267 -11.42 21.75 -21.25
C VAL A 267 -11.11 23.14 -20.68
N ARG A 268 -11.92 23.63 -19.73
CA ARG A 268 -11.68 24.93 -19.08
C ARG A 268 -10.39 24.92 -18.27
N MET A 269 -10.09 23.83 -17.58
CA MET A 269 -8.83 23.64 -16.86
C MET A 269 -7.62 23.62 -17.80
N ILE A 270 -7.70 22.95 -18.94
CA ILE A 270 -6.62 22.94 -19.94
C ILE A 270 -6.38 24.38 -20.45
N GLN A 271 -7.44 25.13 -20.75
CA GLN A 271 -7.31 26.53 -21.15
C GLN A 271 -6.71 27.42 -20.05
N LEU A 272 -7.03 27.15 -18.79
CA LEU A 272 -6.48 27.84 -17.65
C LEU A 272 -4.98 27.51 -17.48
N GLN A 273 -4.61 26.23 -17.62
CA GLN A 273 -3.23 25.77 -17.56
C GLN A 273 -2.35 26.46 -18.60
N VAL A 274 -2.84 26.64 -19.83
CA VAL A 274 -2.14 27.42 -20.87
C VAL A 274 -1.82 28.84 -20.39
N GLN A 275 -2.83 29.55 -19.87
CA GLN A 275 -2.66 30.93 -19.41
C GLN A 275 -1.72 31.05 -18.22
N ILE A 276 -1.85 30.15 -17.23
CA ILE A 276 -0.96 30.12 -16.05
C ILE A 276 0.48 29.81 -16.48
N THR A 277 0.67 28.91 -17.44
CA THR A 277 2.00 28.54 -17.94
C THR A 277 2.65 29.69 -18.70
N GLU A 278 1.93 30.33 -19.62
CA GLU A 278 2.43 31.51 -20.32
C GLU A 278 2.70 32.70 -19.38
N PHE A 279 1.84 32.91 -18.38
CA PHE A 279 2.04 33.93 -17.37
C PHE A 279 3.30 33.64 -16.55
N GLY A 280 3.46 32.41 -16.06
CA GLY A 280 4.65 31.96 -15.33
C GLY A 280 5.93 32.16 -16.14
N TRP A 281 5.94 31.80 -17.43
CA TRP A 281 7.09 32.04 -18.30
C TRP A 281 7.43 33.53 -18.43
N SER A 282 6.41 34.40 -18.58
CA SER A 282 6.64 35.85 -18.69
C SER A 282 7.21 36.46 -17.40
N THR A 283 6.77 35.98 -16.24
CA THR A 283 7.27 36.47 -14.94
C THR A 283 8.73 36.11 -14.70
N MET A 284 9.23 35.01 -15.27
CA MET A 284 10.63 34.59 -15.14
C MET A 284 11.56 35.37 -16.08
N SER A 285 11.10 35.76 -17.26
CA SER A 285 11.88 36.61 -18.17
C SER A 285 12.07 38.03 -17.63
N ASP A 286 11.13 38.53 -16.82
CA ASP A 286 11.17 39.87 -16.25
C ASP A 286 12.02 40.00 -14.97
N GLU A 287 12.41 38.88 -14.34
CA GLU A 287 13.37 38.88 -13.21
C GLU A 287 14.76 39.41 -13.60
N PHE A 288 15.06 39.50 -14.91
CA PHE A 288 16.29 40.10 -15.43
C PHE A 288 16.13 41.54 -15.97
N SER A 289 14.90 42.04 -16.15
CA SER A 289 14.63 43.34 -16.79
C SER A 289 14.06 44.42 -15.85
N GLY A 290 13.58 44.05 -14.66
CA GLY A 290 13.11 45.01 -13.64
C GLY A 290 11.83 45.77 -13.99
N THR A 291 11.07 45.34 -15.00
CA THR A 291 9.80 45.97 -15.40
C THR A 291 8.61 45.47 -14.55
N GLN A 292 7.67 46.38 -14.22
CA GLN A 292 6.45 46.07 -13.47
C GLN A 292 5.59 45.00 -14.17
N ARG A 293 5.08 44.05 -13.38
CA ARG A 293 4.26 42.93 -13.85
C ARG A 293 2.90 43.43 -14.41
N PRO A 294 2.37 42.89 -15.53
CA PRO A 294 1.14 43.39 -16.12
C PRO A 294 -0.11 43.04 -15.28
N GLU A 295 -0.67 44.01 -14.55
CA GLU A 295 -1.84 43.83 -13.67
C GLU A 295 -3.10 43.30 -14.39
N ALA A 296 -3.34 43.72 -15.64
CA ALA A 296 -4.53 43.35 -16.39
C ALA A 296 -4.62 41.85 -16.75
N ARG A 297 -3.48 41.18 -16.99
CA ARG A 297 -3.42 39.73 -17.27
C ARG A 297 -3.63 38.91 -16.00
N ASN A 298 -3.25 39.47 -14.84
CA ASN A 298 -3.41 38.86 -13.53
C ASN A 298 -4.90 38.74 -13.16
N VAL A 299 -5.66 39.83 -13.31
CA VAL A 299 -7.11 39.87 -13.01
C VAL A 299 -7.91 38.85 -13.83
N GLN A 300 -7.57 38.65 -15.10
CA GLN A 300 -8.28 37.70 -15.97
C GLN A 300 -8.07 36.23 -15.56
N ILE A 301 -6.88 35.87 -15.07
CA ILE A 301 -6.59 34.50 -14.64
C ILE A 301 -7.31 34.19 -13.33
N GLU A 302 -7.31 35.13 -12.37
CA GLU A 302 -8.02 35.00 -11.10
C GLU A 302 -9.54 34.90 -11.30
N GLU A 303 -10.11 35.72 -12.20
CA GLU A 303 -11.53 35.64 -12.55
C GLU A 303 -11.89 34.25 -13.12
N ARG A 304 -11.06 33.69 -14.00
CA ARG A 304 -11.30 32.35 -14.58
C ARG A 304 -11.15 31.22 -13.56
N LEU A 305 -10.20 31.33 -12.63
CA LEU A 305 -10.05 30.40 -11.51
C LEU A 305 -11.33 30.37 -10.67
N ASN A 306 -11.84 31.55 -10.30
CA ASN A 306 -13.05 31.69 -9.49
C ASN A 306 -14.30 31.22 -10.23
N LEU A 307 -14.41 31.48 -11.54
CA LEU A 307 -15.51 30.98 -12.37
C LEU A 307 -15.53 29.45 -12.44
N ILE A 308 -14.38 28.79 -12.60
CA ILE A 308 -14.30 27.32 -12.58
C ILE A 308 -14.73 26.79 -11.21
N GLU A 309 -14.23 27.35 -10.11
CA GLU A 309 -14.60 26.90 -8.76
C GLU A 309 -16.09 27.13 -8.47
N THR A 310 -16.68 28.22 -8.98
CA THR A 310 -18.10 28.54 -8.83
C THR A 310 -18.99 27.60 -9.66
N ASP A 311 -18.69 27.46 -10.96
CA ASP A 311 -19.47 26.67 -11.92
C ASP A 311 -19.48 25.17 -11.54
N PHE A 312 -18.43 24.69 -10.89
CA PHE A 312 -18.28 23.29 -10.44
C PHE A 312 -18.27 23.14 -8.91
N SER A 313 -18.80 24.12 -8.18
CA SER A 313 -18.74 24.17 -6.71
C SER A 313 -19.21 22.89 -5.99
N PRO A 314 -20.25 22.14 -6.43
CA PRO A 314 -20.63 20.89 -5.78
C PRO A 314 -19.52 19.83 -5.86
N THR A 315 -18.83 19.74 -6.99
CA THR A 315 -17.71 18.81 -7.20
C THR A 315 -16.53 19.18 -6.31
N PHE A 316 -16.16 20.46 -6.28
CA PHE A 316 -15.08 20.98 -5.43
C PHE A 316 -15.35 20.74 -3.94
N GLN A 317 -16.55 21.09 -3.47
CA GLN A 317 -16.95 20.87 -2.08
C GLN A 317 -16.86 19.41 -1.71
N MET A 318 -17.45 18.50 -2.51
CA MET A 318 -17.46 17.07 -2.22
C MET A 318 -16.06 16.47 -2.08
N ILE A 319 -15.10 16.87 -2.93
CA ILE A 319 -13.73 16.35 -2.93
C ILE A 319 -12.87 16.94 -1.79
N THR A 320 -13.19 18.15 -1.35
CA THR A 320 -12.47 18.85 -0.28
C THR A 320 -13.17 18.76 1.08
N MET A 321 -14.26 17.98 1.20
CA MET A 321 -14.88 17.68 2.49
C MET A 321 -13.97 16.77 3.33
N PRO A 322 -13.76 17.06 4.63
CA PRO A 322 -13.06 16.17 5.55
C PRO A 322 -13.71 14.77 5.61
N ASP A 323 -12.89 13.72 5.70
CA ASP A 323 -13.31 12.31 5.63
C ASP A 323 -14.42 11.93 6.63
N ASP A 324 -14.44 12.56 7.82
CA ASP A 324 -15.43 12.29 8.87
C ASP A 324 -16.88 12.68 8.51
N ASN A 325 -17.08 13.48 7.46
CA ASN A 325 -18.38 14.03 7.06
C ASN A 325 -18.89 13.50 5.72
N GLN A 326 -18.23 12.52 5.10
CA GLN A 326 -18.62 12.02 3.78
C GLN A 326 -19.70 10.92 3.86
N PRO A 327 -20.82 11.05 3.11
CA PRO A 327 -21.82 9.98 3.05
C PRO A 327 -21.31 8.79 2.25
N ALA A 328 -21.53 7.57 2.77
CA ALA A 328 -21.03 6.30 2.22
C ALA A 328 -21.41 6.02 0.75
N SER A 329 -22.41 6.72 0.19
CA SER A 329 -22.87 6.59 -1.20
C SER A 329 -22.25 7.58 -2.19
N ALA A 330 -21.40 8.52 -1.74
CA ALA A 330 -20.75 9.51 -2.62
C ALA A 330 -19.47 9.00 -3.30
N CYS A 331 -18.98 7.82 -2.91
CA CYS A 331 -17.65 7.33 -3.28
C CYS A 331 -17.51 6.76 -4.70
N ASP A 332 -18.59 6.38 -5.37
CA ASP A 332 -18.49 5.68 -6.67
C ASP A 332 -18.50 6.61 -7.89
N LEU A 333 -18.89 7.89 -7.74
CA LEU A 333 -19.21 8.70 -8.92
C LEU A 333 -18.09 9.61 -9.44
N VAL A 334 -16.96 9.82 -8.73
CA VAL A 334 -16.04 10.90 -9.13
C VAL A 334 -14.54 10.65 -8.84
N GLU A 335 -14.00 9.50 -9.25
CA GLU A 335 -12.54 9.30 -9.23
C GLU A 335 -11.81 10.28 -10.17
N SER A 336 -12.34 10.49 -11.38
CA SER A 336 -11.74 11.40 -12.36
C SER A 336 -11.79 12.87 -11.96
N ALA A 337 -12.88 13.35 -11.33
CA ALA A 337 -12.92 14.76 -10.92
C ALA A 337 -12.14 15.05 -9.64
N ALA A 338 -11.86 14.05 -8.79
CA ALA A 338 -10.87 14.21 -7.72
C ALA A 338 -9.47 14.55 -8.27
N VAL A 339 -9.05 13.90 -9.35
CA VAL A 339 -7.81 14.24 -10.08
C VAL A 339 -7.87 15.67 -10.61
N PHE A 340 -8.98 16.06 -11.24
CA PHE A 340 -9.13 17.40 -11.80
C PHE A 340 -9.12 18.48 -10.70
N VAL A 341 -9.81 18.28 -9.58
CA VAL A 341 -9.78 19.23 -8.45
C VAL A 341 -8.37 19.32 -7.85
N THR A 342 -7.65 18.20 -7.72
CA THR A 342 -6.27 18.20 -7.23
C THR A 342 -5.33 18.96 -8.19
N ILE A 343 -5.43 18.72 -9.50
CA ILE A 343 -4.65 19.43 -10.51
C ILE A 343 -5.02 20.92 -10.54
N TYR A 344 -6.29 21.27 -10.35
CA TYR A 344 -6.74 22.66 -10.26
C TYR A 344 -6.05 23.39 -9.11
N TYR A 345 -6.07 22.84 -7.89
CA TYR A 345 -5.44 23.52 -6.74
C TYR A 345 -3.92 23.60 -6.89
N ALA A 346 -3.29 22.63 -7.55
CA ALA A 346 -1.88 22.72 -7.91
C ALA A 346 -1.59 23.90 -8.84
N TRP A 347 -2.39 24.07 -9.90
CA TRP A 347 -2.24 25.21 -10.82
C TRP A 347 -2.58 26.56 -10.16
N LYS A 348 -3.61 26.60 -9.31
CA LYS A 348 -3.98 27.80 -8.53
C LYS A 348 -2.83 28.24 -7.63
N MET A 349 -2.19 27.29 -6.95
CA MET A 349 -1.03 27.54 -6.11
C MET A 349 0.18 28.07 -6.91
N ILE A 350 0.48 27.44 -8.05
CA ILE A 350 1.53 27.88 -8.97
C ILE A 350 1.29 29.32 -9.43
N TYR A 351 0.05 29.62 -9.81
CA TYR A 351 -0.35 30.97 -10.22
C TYR A 351 -0.23 31.98 -9.08
N TYR A 352 -0.73 31.68 -7.88
CA TYR A 352 -0.66 32.58 -6.71
C TYR A 352 0.78 32.93 -6.36
N ARG A 353 1.71 31.97 -6.47
CA ARG A 353 3.14 32.23 -6.32
C ARG A 353 3.70 33.12 -7.43
N CYS A 354 3.40 32.83 -8.71
CA CYS A 354 3.84 33.69 -9.82
C CYS A 354 3.28 35.11 -9.73
N ALA A 355 2.04 35.27 -9.23
CA ALA A 355 1.37 36.54 -9.05
C ALA A 355 1.85 37.33 -7.82
N GLY A 356 2.60 36.71 -6.90
CA GLY A 356 3.04 37.34 -5.66
C GLY A 356 1.91 37.54 -4.65
N MET A 357 0.95 36.62 -4.60
CA MET A 357 -0.17 36.68 -3.65
C MET A 357 0.31 36.58 -2.19
N PRO A 358 -0.43 37.15 -1.23
CA PRO A 358 -0.16 37.02 0.20
C PRO A 358 0.00 35.55 0.67
N GLU A 359 0.86 35.34 1.66
CA GLU A 359 1.22 34.01 2.15
C GLU A 359 0.04 33.23 2.75
N ASP A 360 -0.90 33.92 3.40
CA ASP A 360 -2.15 33.36 3.93
C ASP A 360 -2.98 32.70 2.83
N ARG A 361 -3.19 33.40 1.71
CA ARG A 361 -3.93 32.85 0.55
C ARG A 361 -3.24 31.63 -0.06
N ILE A 362 -1.91 31.57 0.00
CA ILE A 362 -1.15 30.43 -0.52
C ILE A 362 -1.30 29.22 0.40
N GLN A 363 -1.28 29.43 1.73
CA GLN A 363 -1.51 28.36 2.69
C GLN A 363 -2.95 27.81 2.63
N ASP A 364 -3.95 28.66 2.37
CA ASP A 364 -5.34 28.22 2.16
C ASP A 364 -5.45 27.28 0.94
N VAL A 365 -4.85 27.67 -0.19
CA VAL A 365 -4.84 26.84 -1.40
C VAL A 365 -4.05 25.54 -1.18
N LEU A 366 -2.94 25.59 -0.44
CA LEU A 366 -2.17 24.41 -0.07
C LEU A 366 -3.00 23.43 0.77
N ALA A 367 -3.81 23.91 1.72
CA ALA A 367 -4.68 23.06 2.52
C ALA A 367 -5.69 22.32 1.64
N MET A 368 -6.33 23.03 0.71
CA MET A 368 -7.27 22.43 -0.25
C MET A 368 -6.58 21.42 -1.19
N LEU A 369 -5.36 21.74 -1.64
CA LEU A 369 -4.54 20.81 -2.43
C LEU A 369 -4.21 19.53 -1.66
N MET A 370 -3.85 19.63 -0.38
CA MET A 370 -3.53 18.48 0.46
C MET A 370 -4.74 17.58 0.71
N GLN A 371 -5.91 18.17 0.99
CA GLN A 371 -7.15 17.42 1.14
C GLN A 371 -7.53 16.68 -0.15
N ALA A 372 -7.52 17.39 -1.29
CA ALA A 372 -7.82 16.79 -2.58
C ALA A 372 -6.80 15.69 -2.95
N ALA A 373 -5.50 15.91 -2.69
CA ALA A 373 -4.45 14.94 -2.94
C ALA A 373 -4.58 13.68 -2.06
N GLN A 374 -4.92 13.82 -0.78
CA GLN A 374 -5.18 12.70 0.12
C GLN A 374 -6.33 11.82 -0.39
N HIS A 375 -7.41 12.44 -0.84
CA HIS A 375 -8.56 11.73 -1.42
C HIS A 375 -8.23 11.00 -2.73
N THR A 376 -7.32 11.57 -3.53
CA THR A 376 -7.00 11.06 -4.88
C THR A 376 -5.91 9.98 -4.87
N ILE A 377 -4.91 10.09 -3.97
CA ILE A 377 -3.72 9.20 -3.96
C ILE A 377 -4.02 7.79 -3.45
N SER A 378 -5.03 7.62 -2.61
CA SER A 378 -5.47 6.30 -2.15
C SER A 378 -6.15 5.48 -3.24
N LYS A 379 -6.54 6.11 -4.36
CA LYS A 379 -7.40 5.53 -5.40
C LYS A 379 -6.79 5.53 -6.80
N ILE A 380 -5.74 6.33 -7.07
CA ILE A 380 -5.19 6.56 -8.42
C ILE A 380 -3.66 6.55 -8.43
N HIS A 381 -3.07 6.21 -9.58
CA HIS A 381 -1.63 6.17 -9.77
C HIS A 381 -0.97 7.54 -9.57
N LEU A 382 0.07 7.58 -8.73
CA LEU A 382 0.72 8.82 -8.30
C LEU A 382 1.30 9.69 -9.44
N LYS A 383 1.58 9.08 -10.60
CA LYS A 383 2.27 9.72 -11.74
C LYS A 383 1.60 11.01 -12.21
N ASP A 384 0.27 11.03 -12.25
CA ASP A 384 -0.52 12.19 -12.70
C ASP A 384 -0.58 13.32 -11.67
N LEU A 385 -0.26 13.01 -10.41
CA LEU A 385 -0.23 13.95 -9.28
C LEU A 385 1.18 14.41 -8.91
N ARG A 386 2.24 13.86 -9.51
CA ARG A 386 3.64 14.19 -9.17
C ARG A 386 3.92 15.69 -9.24
N ARG A 387 3.42 16.37 -10.28
CA ARG A 387 3.58 17.83 -10.44
C ARG A 387 2.87 18.61 -9.33
N ALA A 388 1.65 18.18 -8.99
CA ALA A 388 0.86 18.76 -7.91
C ALA A 388 1.52 18.57 -6.54
N LEU A 389 2.06 17.38 -6.30
CA LEU A 389 2.77 17.03 -5.07
C LEU A 389 4.08 17.80 -4.92
N LEU A 390 4.88 17.90 -5.99
CA LEU A 390 6.11 18.69 -5.97
C LEU A 390 5.84 20.16 -5.66
N ALA A 391 4.80 20.72 -6.27
CA ALA A 391 4.35 22.06 -5.96
C ALA A 391 4.01 22.16 -4.46
N ALA A 392 3.28 21.19 -3.90
CA ALA A 392 2.89 21.22 -2.50
C ALA A 392 4.06 21.07 -1.50
N VAL A 393 5.09 20.28 -1.85
CA VAL A 393 6.26 20.09 -0.97
C VAL A 393 7.05 21.39 -0.80
N ILE A 394 7.21 22.15 -1.87
CA ILE A 394 7.92 23.44 -1.79
C ILE A 394 7.18 24.37 -0.83
N GLU A 395 5.85 24.35 -0.87
CA GLU A 395 5.03 25.33 -0.19
C GLU A 395 4.70 24.98 1.26
N THR A 396 4.78 23.69 1.60
CA THR A 396 4.42 23.24 2.94
C THR A 396 5.51 23.51 3.96
N LYS A 397 5.14 24.26 5.01
CA LYS A 397 5.95 24.44 6.22
C LYS A 397 5.68 23.35 7.25
N ASN A 398 4.68 22.52 7.03
CA ASN A 398 4.32 21.44 7.94
C ASN A 398 5.24 20.23 7.67
N PRO A 399 6.11 19.83 8.63
CA PRO A 399 7.00 18.70 8.44
C PRO A 399 6.25 17.39 8.18
N ILE A 400 5.04 17.22 8.73
CA ILE A 400 4.21 16.03 8.52
C ILE A 400 3.71 15.96 7.08
N HIS A 401 3.23 17.07 6.52
CA HIS A 401 2.81 17.10 5.12
C HIS A 401 4.01 16.91 4.18
N LYS A 402 5.17 17.49 4.54
CA LYS A 402 6.41 17.32 3.79
C LYS A 402 6.83 15.84 3.75
N ASP A 403 6.89 15.19 4.90
CA ASP A 403 7.25 13.77 5.01
C ASP A 403 6.21 12.88 4.33
N TRP A 404 4.92 13.21 4.45
CA TRP A 404 3.85 12.51 3.76
C TRP A 404 4.03 12.57 2.24
N ILE A 405 4.22 13.76 1.66
CA ILE A 405 4.42 13.87 0.21
C ILE A 405 5.72 13.16 -0.21
N ILE A 406 6.82 13.33 0.53
CA ILE A 406 8.09 12.63 0.25
C ILE A 406 7.91 11.12 0.28
N SER A 407 7.12 10.59 1.21
CA SER A 407 6.82 9.15 1.30
C SER A 407 6.06 8.62 0.08
N LYS A 408 5.33 9.51 -0.62
CA LYS A 408 4.61 9.16 -1.84
C LYS A 408 5.51 9.29 -3.07
N LEU A 409 6.46 10.22 -3.10
CA LEU A 409 7.37 10.39 -4.25
C LEU A 409 8.34 9.20 -4.39
N GLY A 410 8.48 8.68 -5.62
CA GLY A 410 9.46 7.63 -5.93
C GLY A 410 10.93 8.11 -5.82
N PRO A 411 11.92 7.19 -5.81
CA PRO A 411 13.33 7.49 -5.54
C PRO A 411 13.91 8.59 -6.44
N ARG A 412 13.57 8.59 -7.74
CA ARG A 412 13.96 9.62 -8.70
C ARG A 412 13.45 11.02 -8.31
N TRP A 413 12.18 11.12 -7.97
CA TRP A 413 11.53 12.39 -7.65
C TRP A 413 11.93 12.91 -6.29
N ARG A 414 12.27 12.01 -5.36
CA ARG A 414 12.93 12.36 -4.11
C ARG A 414 14.30 12.98 -4.37
N PHE A 415 15.11 12.42 -5.29
CA PHE A 415 16.37 13.04 -5.69
C PHE A 415 16.17 14.43 -6.31
N VAL A 416 15.23 14.59 -7.26
CA VAL A 416 14.91 15.89 -7.88
C VAL A 416 14.53 16.91 -6.81
N LEU A 417 13.72 16.48 -5.84
CA LEU A 417 13.30 17.30 -4.71
C LEU A 417 14.46 17.64 -3.77
N ASP A 418 15.32 16.68 -3.42
CA ASP A 418 16.48 16.89 -2.56
C ASP A 418 17.49 17.85 -3.21
N HIS A 419 17.71 17.72 -4.53
CA HIS A 419 18.55 18.65 -5.28
C HIS A 419 17.95 20.05 -5.37
N ALA A 420 16.63 20.16 -5.49
CA ALA A 420 15.95 21.44 -5.41
C ALA A 420 16.09 22.04 -4.01
N LEU A 421 15.74 21.31 -2.95
CA LEU A 421 15.83 21.78 -1.57
C LEU A 421 17.27 22.16 -1.17
N ASP A 422 18.27 21.43 -1.65
CA ASP A 422 19.69 21.73 -1.46
C ASP A 422 20.09 23.05 -2.15
N ARG A 423 19.67 23.29 -3.40
CA ARG A 423 19.85 24.60 -4.06
C ARG A 423 19.14 25.74 -3.32
N HIS A 424 17.94 25.49 -2.79
CA HIS A 424 17.18 26.48 -1.99
C HIS A 424 17.95 26.85 -0.72
N SER A 425 18.50 25.85 -0.02
CA SER A 425 19.24 26.05 1.23
C SER A 425 20.54 26.83 1.07
N ARG A 426 21.21 26.73 -0.09
CA ARG A 426 22.50 27.39 -0.35
C ARG A 426 22.39 28.83 -0.84
N LEU A 427 21.31 29.16 -1.57
CA LEU A 427 21.15 30.48 -2.22
C LEU A 427 20.19 31.41 -1.47
N GLY A 428 19.41 30.91 -0.51
CA GLY A 428 18.43 31.71 0.24
C GLY A 428 17.31 32.31 -0.62
N GLN A 429 17.15 31.81 -1.85
CA GLN A 429 16.17 32.28 -2.83
C GLN A 429 15.07 31.24 -3.04
N HIS A 430 13.85 31.73 -3.25
CA HIS A 430 12.68 30.91 -3.57
C HIS A 430 12.92 30.14 -4.88
N ILE A 431 12.69 28.82 -4.89
CA ILE A 431 12.78 28.02 -6.12
C ILE A 431 11.48 28.15 -6.89
N SER A 432 11.57 28.54 -8.16
CA SER A 432 10.39 28.57 -9.02
C SER A 432 9.93 27.14 -9.33
N ILE A 433 8.62 26.93 -9.42
CA ILE A 433 8.06 25.64 -9.87
C ILE A 433 8.57 25.23 -11.26
N TRP A 434 8.90 26.20 -12.10
CA TRP A 434 9.43 25.97 -13.45
C TRP A 434 10.84 25.39 -13.41
N THR A 435 11.65 25.80 -12.43
CA THR A 435 12.97 25.21 -12.15
C THR A 435 12.82 23.74 -11.73
N LEU A 436 11.77 23.39 -10.97
CA LEU A 436 11.48 21.98 -10.66
C LEU A 436 11.08 21.18 -11.91
N TYR A 437 10.22 21.74 -12.76
CA TYR A 437 9.81 21.05 -14.00
C TYR A 437 10.97 20.92 -15.00
N GLU A 438 11.89 21.88 -15.00
CA GLU A 438 13.12 21.80 -15.78
C GLU A 438 14.08 20.73 -15.24
N LEU A 439 14.30 20.67 -13.93
CA LEU A 439 15.07 19.59 -13.28
C LEU A 439 14.45 18.21 -13.50
N ALA A 440 13.13 18.13 -13.59
CA ALA A 440 12.42 16.90 -13.90
C ALA A 440 12.60 16.45 -15.36
N SER A 441 12.86 17.38 -16.28
CA SER A 441 13.02 17.11 -17.72
C SER A 441 14.38 16.55 -18.11
N ASP A 442 15.44 16.84 -17.34
CA ASP A 442 16.81 16.40 -17.58
C ASP A 442 17.34 15.58 -16.39
N THR A 443 16.99 14.29 -16.38
CA THR A 443 17.53 13.34 -15.39
C THR A 443 18.68 12.49 -15.93
N SER A 444 19.11 12.74 -17.17
CA SER A 444 20.25 12.08 -17.83
C SER A 444 21.57 12.30 -17.09
N GLY A 445 21.81 13.53 -16.58
CA GLY A 445 23.03 13.89 -15.85
C GLY A 445 23.02 13.52 -14.37
N VAL A 446 21.87 13.13 -13.82
CA VAL A 446 21.65 12.91 -12.37
C VAL A 446 22.35 11.64 -11.85
N PHE A 447 22.62 10.67 -12.73
CA PHE A 447 23.35 9.44 -12.36
C PHE A 447 24.86 9.47 -12.66
N VAL A 448 25.37 10.53 -13.31
CA VAL A 448 26.82 10.72 -13.53
C VAL A 448 27.52 11.24 -12.26
N THR A 449 26.80 11.92 -11.38
CA THR A 449 27.36 12.42 -10.11
C THR A 449 27.19 11.45 -8.95
N GLN A 450 26.31 10.44 -9.07
CA GLN A 450 26.30 9.32 -8.12
C GLN A 450 27.51 8.40 -8.33
N THR A 451 27.97 8.18 -9.57
CA THR A 451 29.25 7.49 -9.82
C THR A 451 30.47 8.32 -9.41
N ALA A 452 30.38 9.66 -9.42
CA ALA A 452 31.48 10.53 -8.97
C ALA A 452 31.55 10.71 -7.43
N ASN A 453 30.42 10.75 -6.72
CA ASN A 453 30.40 10.89 -5.25
C ASN A 453 30.28 9.56 -4.48
N LEU A 454 29.98 8.44 -5.14
CA LEU A 454 30.36 7.09 -4.68
C LEU A 454 31.89 6.86 -4.78
N GLY A 455 32.64 7.83 -5.32
CA GLY A 455 34.10 7.84 -5.37
C GLY A 455 34.80 8.41 -4.12
N THR A 456 34.06 8.85 -3.08
CA THR A 456 34.70 9.05 -1.77
C THR A 456 34.94 7.69 -1.13
N LYS A 457 36.18 7.23 -1.27
CA LYS A 457 36.76 6.05 -0.62
C LYS A 457 36.31 5.95 0.85
N ARG A 458 35.16 5.32 1.12
CA ARG A 458 35.06 4.44 2.27
C ARG A 458 36.04 3.33 1.96
N LYS A 459 37.13 3.27 2.73
CA LYS A 459 38.03 2.11 2.69
C LYS A 459 37.14 0.87 2.80
N PRO A 460 37.25 -0.09 1.88
CA PRO A 460 36.65 -1.39 2.10
C PRO A 460 37.24 -1.92 3.39
N VAL A 461 36.40 -2.17 4.39
CA VAL A 461 36.76 -3.13 5.42
C VAL A 461 36.72 -4.48 4.71
N PRO A 462 37.84 -5.22 4.65
CA PRO A 462 37.86 -6.50 3.98
C PRO A 462 36.99 -7.48 4.77
N VAL A 463 35.78 -7.73 4.30
CA VAL A 463 35.10 -8.99 4.58
C VAL A 463 35.69 -9.97 3.57
N ALA A 464 36.32 -11.03 4.06
CA ALA A 464 36.94 -12.04 3.21
C ALA A 464 35.90 -12.67 2.25
N ASN A 465 36.18 -12.58 0.95
CA ASN A 465 35.64 -13.36 -0.18
C ASN A 465 34.10 -13.60 -0.27
N SER A 466 33.32 -12.59 -0.71
CA SER A 466 31.87 -12.73 -0.98
C SER A 466 31.50 -13.75 -2.07
N GLU A 467 32.35 -13.98 -3.08
CA GLU A 467 32.13 -15.01 -4.10
C GLU A 467 32.29 -16.43 -3.52
N SER A 468 33.23 -16.63 -2.59
CA SER A 468 33.49 -17.96 -2.01
C SER A 468 32.34 -18.46 -1.13
N THR A 469 31.69 -17.57 -0.38
CA THR A 469 30.55 -17.89 0.48
C THR A 469 29.32 -18.27 -0.33
N PHE A 470 29.05 -17.53 -1.42
CA PHE A 470 27.96 -17.85 -2.33
C PHE A 470 28.11 -19.25 -2.91
N ASP A 471 29.30 -19.56 -3.42
CA ASP A 471 29.61 -20.87 -3.99
C ASP A 471 29.51 -21.98 -2.94
N ALA A 472 29.97 -21.75 -1.70
CA ALA A 472 29.85 -22.73 -0.62
C ALA A 472 28.40 -23.13 -0.36
N VAL A 473 27.53 -22.14 -0.18
CA VAL A 473 26.10 -22.34 0.10
C VAL A 473 25.43 -23.07 -1.08
N VAL A 474 25.62 -22.55 -2.30
CA VAL A 474 24.93 -23.07 -3.47
C VAL A 474 25.41 -24.48 -3.82
N ASN A 475 26.71 -24.75 -3.73
CA ASN A 475 27.25 -26.08 -4.01
C ASN A 475 26.82 -27.11 -2.97
N ALA A 476 26.83 -26.75 -1.68
CA ALA A 476 26.37 -27.65 -0.62
C ALA A 476 24.92 -28.08 -0.82
N VAL A 477 24.03 -27.15 -1.14
CA VAL A 477 22.62 -27.46 -1.45
C VAL A 477 22.50 -28.28 -2.74
N ASN A 478 23.21 -27.89 -3.81
CA ASN A 478 23.14 -28.57 -5.11
C ASN A 478 23.61 -30.03 -5.03
N GLN A 479 24.65 -30.33 -4.25
CA GLN A 479 25.14 -31.70 -4.06
C GLN A 479 24.15 -32.62 -3.35
N LYS A 480 23.16 -32.05 -2.64
CA LYS A 480 22.17 -32.80 -1.85
C LYS A 480 20.78 -32.84 -2.48
N LEU A 481 20.59 -32.30 -3.68
CA LEU A 481 19.26 -32.19 -4.33
C LEU A 481 18.52 -33.52 -4.45
N GLY A 482 19.23 -34.62 -4.74
CA GLY A 482 18.61 -35.96 -4.83
C GLY A 482 17.95 -36.36 -3.52
N VAL A 483 18.70 -36.30 -2.42
CA VAL A 483 18.20 -36.68 -1.08
C VAL A 483 17.17 -35.68 -0.56
N LEU A 484 17.32 -34.39 -0.86
CA LEU A 484 16.33 -33.35 -0.54
C LEU A 484 15.00 -33.61 -1.27
N ARG A 485 15.03 -34.14 -2.50
CA ARG A 485 13.82 -34.51 -3.24
C ARG A 485 13.16 -35.76 -2.65
N GLU A 486 13.95 -36.72 -2.20
CA GLU A 486 13.47 -37.94 -1.52
C GLU A 486 12.75 -37.60 -0.21
N ILE A 487 13.33 -36.76 0.65
CA ILE A 487 12.69 -36.36 1.92
C ILE A 487 11.41 -35.55 1.66
N ASN A 488 11.41 -34.64 0.67
CA ASN A 488 10.20 -33.91 0.28
C ASN A 488 9.07 -34.86 -0.12
N SER A 489 9.38 -35.87 -0.95
CA SER A 489 8.41 -36.86 -1.39
C SER A 489 7.93 -37.76 -0.25
N ALA A 490 8.82 -38.13 0.67
CA ALA A 490 8.49 -38.95 1.84
C ALA A 490 7.51 -38.23 2.77
N ILE A 491 7.75 -36.96 3.07
CA ILE A 491 6.84 -36.12 3.89
C ILE A 491 5.52 -35.93 3.15
N HIS A 492 5.56 -35.48 1.89
CA HIS A 492 4.37 -35.23 1.08
C HIS A 492 3.42 -36.44 0.97
N SER A 493 3.99 -37.64 0.81
CA SER A 493 3.22 -38.89 0.67
C SER A 493 2.72 -39.47 1.99
N ASN A 494 3.15 -38.94 3.13
CA ASN A 494 2.77 -39.40 4.46
C ASN A 494 2.27 -38.22 5.32
N PRO A 495 1.15 -37.57 4.95
CA PRO A 495 0.62 -36.45 5.72
C PRO A 495 0.22 -36.89 7.13
N GLU A 496 0.73 -36.17 8.13
CA GLU A 496 0.47 -36.42 9.55
C GLU A 496 -0.03 -35.15 10.23
N LEU A 497 -1.05 -35.28 11.07
CA LEU A 497 -1.72 -34.13 11.71
C LEU A 497 -0.90 -33.57 12.88
N CYS A 498 -1.33 -32.41 13.39
CA CYS A 498 -0.75 -31.75 14.57
C CYS A 498 -0.44 -32.74 15.72
N PHE A 499 0.81 -32.72 16.17
CA PHE A 499 1.39 -33.58 17.22
C PHE A 499 1.42 -35.09 16.91
N LYS A 500 1.22 -35.47 15.65
CA LYS A 500 1.25 -36.87 15.18
C LYS A 500 2.25 -37.08 14.05
N GLU A 501 3.12 -36.10 13.80
CA GLU A 501 4.09 -36.03 12.71
C GLU A 501 5.33 -36.92 12.92
N PHE A 502 5.12 -38.15 13.39
CA PHE A 502 6.19 -39.07 13.76
C PHE A 502 7.03 -39.53 12.57
N LYS A 503 6.41 -39.86 11.43
CA LYS A 503 7.17 -40.25 10.23
C LYS A 503 7.96 -39.08 9.66
N ALA A 504 7.36 -37.89 9.61
CA ALA A 504 8.08 -36.69 9.16
C ALA A 504 9.28 -36.39 10.09
N HIS A 505 9.05 -36.37 11.40
CA HIS A 505 10.10 -36.24 12.42
C HIS A 505 11.22 -37.27 12.24
N ASP A 506 10.89 -38.56 12.19
CA ASP A 506 11.87 -39.64 12.09
C ASP A 506 12.66 -39.57 10.77
N SER A 507 12.00 -39.23 9.67
CA SER A 507 12.65 -39.09 8.36
C SER A 507 13.64 -37.92 8.35
N ILE A 508 13.25 -36.76 8.90
CA ILE A 508 14.11 -35.56 8.93
C ILE A 508 15.31 -35.80 9.85
N THR A 509 15.07 -36.35 11.03
CA THR A 509 16.14 -36.57 12.03
C THR A 509 17.13 -37.63 11.55
N ALA A 510 16.66 -38.74 10.97
CA ALA A 510 17.53 -39.75 10.35
C ALA A 510 18.35 -39.18 9.18
N LEU A 511 17.77 -38.28 8.38
CA LEU A 511 18.49 -37.61 7.31
C LEU A 511 19.63 -36.73 7.85
N LEU A 512 19.36 -35.90 8.85
CA LEU A 512 20.38 -35.04 9.47
C LEU A 512 21.50 -35.86 10.12
N GLU A 513 21.15 -36.94 10.84
CA GLU A 513 22.12 -37.89 11.40
C GLU A 513 22.98 -38.55 10.32
N SER A 514 22.40 -38.89 9.16
CA SER A 514 23.15 -39.47 8.02
C SER A 514 24.18 -38.50 7.41
N PHE A 515 23.99 -37.20 7.60
CA PHE A 515 24.96 -36.17 7.23
C PHE A 515 25.99 -35.88 8.34
N GLY A 516 25.91 -36.57 9.48
CA GLY A 516 26.85 -36.45 10.58
C GLY A 516 26.50 -35.35 11.58
N PHE A 517 25.31 -34.75 11.50
CA PHE A 517 24.87 -33.77 12.50
C PHE A 517 24.38 -34.47 13.77
N ALA A 518 24.66 -33.87 14.92
CA ALA A 518 24.10 -34.30 16.20
C ALA A 518 22.65 -33.80 16.31
N VAL A 519 21.71 -34.72 16.47
CA VAL A 519 20.28 -34.41 16.55
C VAL A 519 19.73 -34.81 17.91
N GLU A 520 19.15 -33.84 18.62
CA GLU A 520 18.32 -34.11 19.78
C GLU A 520 16.87 -34.31 19.30
N LYS A 521 16.42 -35.57 19.35
CA LYS A 521 15.04 -35.98 19.02
C LYS A 521 14.13 -35.72 20.22
N HIS A 522 12.84 -35.49 19.96
CA HIS A 522 11.84 -35.20 20.99
C HIS A 522 12.22 -34.00 21.88
N ALA A 523 12.81 -32.98 21.24
CA ALA A 523 13.38 -31.83 21.93
C ALA A 523 12.31 -31.00 22.62
N TYR A 524 12.70 -30.28 23.68
CA TYR A 524 11.84 -29.30 24.37
C TYR A 524 10.51 -29.86 24.90
N GLY A 525 10.43 -31.18 25.13
CA GLY A 525 9.25 -31.84 25.69
C GLY A 525 8.10 -32.04 24.70
N LEU A 526 8.35 -31.95 23.39
CA LEU A 526 7.39 -32.28 22.35
C LEU A 526 7.83 -33.54 21.59
N ASP A 527 6.96 -34.55 21.55
CA ASP A 527 7.25 -35.86 20.96
C ASP A 527 7.59 -35.82 19.47
N THR A 528 7.21 -34.78 18.74
CA THR A 528 7.52 -34.66 17.31
C THR A 528 8.45 -33.48 17.01
N SER A 529 9.06 -32.84 18.01
CA SER A 529 10.07 -31.79 17.80
C SER A 529 11.49 -32.35 17.80
N PHE A 530 12.42 -31.66 17.12
CA PHE A 530 13.84 -31.98 17.14
C PHE A 530 14.68 -30.71 17.10
N VAL A 531 15.94 -30.80 17.51
CA VAL A 531 16.92 -29.72 17.32
C VAL A 531 18.26 -30.28 16.87
N SER A 532 18.92 -29.58 15.95
CA SER A 532 20.28 -29.87 15.52
C SER A 532 21.03 -28.56 15.34
N GLU A 533 22.25 -28.48 15.84
CA GLU A 533 23.10 -27.29 15.79
C GLU A 533 24.43 -27.58 15.11
N TYR A 534 24.94 -26.58 14.41
CA TYR A 534 26.27 -26.59 13.81
C TYR A 534 26.98 -25.25 14.04
N GLY A 535 28.30 -25.30 14.21
CA GLY A 535 29.14 -24.13 14.47
C GLY A 535 29.44 -23.91 15.95
N GLN A 536 30.25 -22.89 16.26
CA GLN A 536 30.69 -22.58 17.62
C GLN A 536 30.86 -21.07 17.80
N GLY A 537 30.59 -20.58 19.02
CA GLY A 537 30.70 -19.16 19.36
C GLY A 537 29.72 -18.28 18.57
N GLY A 538 29.86 -16.96 18.73
CA GLY A 538 29.10 -15.97 17.97
C GLY A 538 27.57 -16.07 18.12
N ARG A 539 26.90 -15.45 17.14
CA ARG A 539 25.43 -15.39 17.03
C ARG A 539 24.81 -16.73 16.71
N LEU A 540 23.53 -16.88 17.04
CA LEU A 540 22.71 -18.04 16.74
C LEU A 540 21.58 -17.68 15.77
N VAL A 541 21.61 -18.25 14.56
CA VAL A 541 20.49 -18.21 13.61
C VAL A 541 19.71 -19.52 13.68
N THR A 542 18.41 -19.43 13.93
CA THR A 542 17.51 -20.59 13.96
C THR A 542 16.69 -20.66 12.67
N ILE A 543 16.72 -21.81 12.00
CA ILE A 543 15.88 -22.14 10.86
C ILE A 543 14.71 -23.00 11.36
N CYS A 544 13.49 -22.46 11.31
CA CYS A 544 12.30 -23.19 11.75
C CYS A 544 11.82 -24.13 10.64
N SER A 545 11.40 -25.35 11.01
CA SER A 545 10.97 -26.38 10.06
C SER A 545 9.60 -26.92 10.47
N GLU A 546 8.57 -26.66 9.66
CA GLU A 546 7.22 -27.20 9.82
C GLU A 546 7.00 -28.42 8.94
N TYR A 547 6.15 -29.35 9.37
CA TYR A 547 5.91 -30.62 8.66
C TYR A 547 4.58 -31.30 9.05
N ASP A 548 3.65 -30.58 9.68
CA ASP A 548 2.28 -31.07 9.90
C ASP A 548 1.40 -30.91 8.66
N ALA A 549 0.31 -31.67 8.62
CA ALA A 549 -0.65 -31.71 7.53
C ALA A 549 -2.07 -31.43 8.02
N LEU A 550 -2.96 -31.17 7.06
CA LEU A 550 -4.37 -30.88 7.30
C LEU A 550 -5.27 -32.11 7.13
N GLU A 551 -6.31 -32.19 7.96
CA GLU A 551 -7.28 -33.28 7.93
C GLU A 551 -8.03 -33.34 6.59
N GLY A 552 -8.05 -34.52 5.96
CA GLY A 552 -8.78 -34.79 4.73
C GLY A 552 -8.16 -34.22 3.43
N VAL A 553 -7.18 -33.32 3.53
CA VAL A 553 -6.57 -32.68 2.34
C VAL A 553 -5.06 -32.86 2.23
N GLY A 554 -4.36 -33.34 3.27
CA GLY A 554 -2.91 -33.57 3.24
C GLY A 554 -2.10 -32.28 3.43
N HIS A 555 -0.90 -32.18 2.83
CA HIS A 555 -0.06 -30.97 2.92
C HIS A 555 -0.57 -29.83 2.03
N ALA A 556 -1.82 -29.41 2.24
CA ALA A 556 -2.47 -28.33 1.50
C ALA A 556 -1.97 -26.92 1.87
N CYS A 557 -1.04 -26.82 2.82
CA CYS A 557 -0.29 -25.60 3.17
C CYS A 557 1.20 -25.69 2.78
N GLY A 558 1.62 -26.82 2.19
CA GLY A 558 2.97 -26.98 1.64
C GLY A 558 4.07 -27.20 2.68
N HIS A 559 3.74 -27.69 3.89
CA HIS A 559 4.73 -27.90 4.96
C HIS A 559 5.83 -28.91 4.57
N ASN A 560 5.59 -29.80 3.61
CA ASN A 560 6.64 -30.63 3.02
C ASN A 560 7.76 -29.79 2.35
N LEU A 561 7.37 -28.70 1.68
CA LEU A 561 8.32 -27.77 1.05
C LEU A 561 9.02 -26.89 2.09
N ILE A 562 8.31 -26.49 3.16
CA ILE A 562 8.88 -25.76 4.30
C ILE A 562 9.97 -26.59 4.95
N ALA A 563 9.68 -27.84 5.33
CA ALA A 563 10.65 -28.76 5.90
C ALA A 563 11.90 -28.91 5.02
N THR A 564 11.67 -29.13 3.73
CA THR A 564 12.75 -29.34 2.75
C THR A 564 13.61 -28.09 2.59
N ALA A 565 12.98 -26.91 2.51
CA ALA A 565 13.70 -25.64 2.42
C ALA A 565 14.51 -25.37 3.68
N SER A 566 13.96 -25.65 4.86
CA SER A 566 14.65 -25.46 6.14
C SER A 566 15.89 -26.37 6.28
N ILE A 567 15.79 -27.63 5.85
CA ILE A 567 16.95 -28.54 5.78
C ILE A 567 18.00 -27.98 4.81
N ALA A 568 17.59 -27.56 3.60
CA ALA A 568 18.52 -27.00 2.62
C ALA A 568 19.21 -25.72 3.13
N SER A 569 18.49 -24.83 3.82
CA SER A 569 19.06 -23.62 4.42
C SER A 569 20.07 -23.94 5.51
N PHE A 570 19.73 -24.87 6.41
CA PHE A 570 20.63 -25.34 7.47
C PHE A 570 21.94 -25.92 6.90
N LEU A 571 21.85 -26.76 5.86
CA LEU A 571 23.02 -27.32 5.19
C LEU A 571 23.89 -26.25 4.53
N GLY A 572 23.27 -25.27 3.84
CA GLY A 572 23.98 -24.18 3.21
C GLY A 572 24.76 -23.31 4.20
N ILE A 573 24.13 -22.91 5.30
CA ILE A 573 24.78 -22.12 6.35
C ILE A 573 25.89 -22.93 7.03
N SER A 574 25.66 -24.21 7.30
CA SER A 574 26.66 -25.10 7.91
C SER A 574 27.92 -25.21 7.06
N ALA A 575 27.76 -25.39 5.73
CA ALA A 575 28.90 -25.44 4.81
C ALA A 575 29.68 -24.12 4.75
N ALA A 576 28.99 -22.98 4.80
CA ALA A 576 29.65 -21.67 4.84
C ALA A 576 30.42 -21.44 6.15
N LEU A 577 29.89 -21.89 7.29
CA LEU A 577 30.59 -21.86 8.58
C LEU A 577 31.81 -22.78 8.58
N GLU A 578 31.68 -24.00 8.04
CA GLU A 578 32.79 -24.95 7.90
C GLU A 578 33.93 -24.38 7.04
N GLN A 579 33.59 -23.82 5.88
CA GLN A 579 34.58 -23.29 4.94
C GLN A 579 35.29 -22.05 5.50
N SER A 580 34.56 -21.16 6.18
CA SER A 580 35.11 -19.90 6.68
C SER A 580 35.85 -20.04 8.02
N GLY A 581 35.47 -21.02 8.85
CA GLY A 581 35.94 -21.15 10.23
C GLY A 581 35.52 -19.97 11.14
N ALA A 582 34.55 -19.16 10.71
CA ALA A 582 34.10 -17.98 11.43
C ALA A 582 33.26 -18.36 12.67
N PRO A 583 33.29 -17.55 13.75
CA PRO A 583 32.43 -17.78 14.91
C PRO A 583 30.96 -17.55 14.53
N GLY A 584 30.09 -18.47 14.93
CA GLY A 584 28.66 -18.44 14.62
C GLY A 584 28.03 -19.82 14.74
N ARG A 585 26.72 -19.85 14.96
CA ARG A 585 25.94 -21.07 15.11
C ARG A 585 24.68 -21.01 14.26
N VAL A 586 24.38 -22.11 13.59
CA VAL A 586 23.08 -22.33 12.94
C VAL A 586 22.38 -23.49 13.63
N ARG A 587 21.09 -23.31 13.89
CA ARG A 587 20.20 -24.32 14.45
C ARG A 587 19.09 -24.61 13.45
N ILE A 588 18.79 -25.87 13.19
CA ILE A 588 17.49 -26.26 12.63
C ILE A 588 16.60 -26.71 13.78
N LEU A 589 15.39 -26.16 13.86
CA LEU A 589 14.41 -26.46 14.90
C LEU A 589 13.15 -27.04 14.25
N GLY A 590 12.80 -28.26 14.63
CA GLY A 590 11.56 -28.91 14.23
C GLY A 590 10.37 -28.34 15.00
N CYS A 591 9.45 -27.72 14.27
CA CYS A 591 8.29 -27.00 14.78
C CYS A 591 7.00 -27.73 14.36
N PRO A 592 6.51 -28.71 15.14
CA PRO A 592 5.28 -29.43 14.81
C PRO A 592 4.03 -28.55 14.99
N ALA A 593 2.88 -29.03 14.49
CA ALA A 593 1.55 -28.54 14.85
C ALA A 593 1.27 -27.04 14.61
N GLU A 594 1.70 -26.47 13.49
CA GLU A 594 1.41 -25.07 13.14
C GLU A 594 -0.07 -24.85 12.78
N GLU A 595 -0.77 -25.82 12.18
CA GLU A 595 -2.13 -25.64 11.62
C GLU A 595 -3.23 -25.44 12.69
N GLY A 596 -2.88 -25.57 13.97
CA GLY A 596 -3.82 -25.33 15.07
C GLY A 596 -3.37 -25.82 16.43
N GLY A 597 -2.16 -26.38 16.56
CA GLY A 597 -1.63 -26.82 17.85
C GLY A 597 -0.75 -25.80 18.55
N GLY A 598 -0.26 -24.77 17.85
CA GLY A 598 0.64 -23.75 18.36
C GLY A 598 1.99 -24.32 18.82
N GLY A 599 2.58 -25.24 18.05
CA GLY A 599 3.80 -25.92 18.47
C GLY A 599 4.96 -24.96 18.76
N LYS A 600 5.11 -23.87 18.00
CA LYS A 600 6.15 -22.85 18.29
C LYS A 600 5.90 -22.13 19.60
N ILE A 601 4.65 -21.92 20.00
CA ILE A 601 4.30 -21.33 21.31
C ILE A 601 4.77 -22.24 22.44
N LYS A 602 4.56 -23.56 22.31
CA LYS A 602 5.05 -24.54 23.28
C LYS A 602 6.58 -24.59 23.33
N LEU A 603 7.24 -24.50 22.17
CA LEU A 603 8.70 -24.42 22.07
C LEU A 603 9.26 -23.13 22.70
N ILE A 604 8.59 -21.98 22.51
CA ILE A 604 8.94 -20.72 23.17
C ILE A 604 8.89 -20.88 24.69
N HIS A 605 7.81 -21.44 25.23
CA HIS A 605 7.67 -21.68 26.67
C HIS A 605 8.72 -22.65 27.22
N ALA A 606 9.10 -23.67 26.44
CA ALA A 606 10.17 -24.61 26.79
C ALA A 606 11.59 -24.00 26.64
N GLY A 607 11.70 -22.78 26.11
CA GLY A 607 12.96 -22.04 26.01
C GLY A 607 13.72 -22.23 24.70
N ALA A 608 13.11 -22.81 23.66
CA ALA A 608 13.76 -23.10 22.39
C ALA A 608 14.26 -21.85 21.64
N PHE A 609 13.65 -20.69 21.89
CA PHE A 609 14.05 -19.42 21.26
C PHE A 609 14.91 -18.53 22.15
N LYS A 610 15.28 -18.98 23.36
CA LYS A 610 16.14 -18.21 24.25
C LYS A 610 17.54 -18.05 23.64
N GLY A 611 18.00 -16.80 23.54
CA GLY A 611 19.33 -16.48 23.02
C GLY A 611 19.48 -16.65 21.50
N VAL A 612 18.37 -16.71 20.76
CA VAL A 612 18.37 -16.69 19.29
C VAL A 612 18.53 -15.25 18.81
N ASP A 613 19.48 -15.02 17.90
CA ASP A 613 19.73 -13.69 17.31
C ASP A 613 18.84 -13.41 16.10
N ALA A 614 18.49 -14.45 15.33
CA ALA A 614 17.45 -14.37 14.31
C ALA A 614 16.76 -15.72 14.06
N ALA A 615 15.46 -15.70 13.79
CA ALA A 615 14.68 -16.85 13.35
C ALA A 615 14.21 -16.68 11.89
N LEU A 616 14.52 -17.65 11.04
CA LEU A 616 14.22 -17.60 9.60
C LEU A 616 13.42 -18.84 9.19
N MET A 617 12.46 -18.64 8.29
CA MET A 617 11.67 -19.69 7.66
C MET A 617 11.24 -19.22 6.27
N VAL A 618 10.72 -20.09 5.40
CA VAL A 618 10.03 -19.74 4.15
C VAL A 618 8.73 -20.49 4.07
N HIS A 619 7.74 -19.94 3.37
CA HIS A 619 6.42 -20.56 3.25
C HIS A 619 5.93 -20.54 1.80
N ALA A 620 5.35 -21.65 1.34
CA ALA A 620 4.82 -21.74 -0.02
C ALA A 620 3.51 -20.95 -0.14
N SER A 621 3.26 -20.33 -1.29
CA SER A 621 2.03 -19.59 -1.58
C SER A 621 1.64 -19.69 -3.06
N THR A 622 0.45 -19.20 -3.41
CA THR A 622 -0.09 -19.24 -4.77
C THR A 622 0.10 -17.91 -5.51
N PRO A 623 0.17 -17.90 -6.85
CA PRO A 623 0.19 -16.66 -7.63
C PRO A 623 -1.05 -15.78 -7.46
N LEU A 624 -2.16 -16.32 -6.91
CA LEU A 624 -3.38 -15.56 -6.64
C LEU A 624 -3.26 -14.71 -5.37
N ASP A 625 -2.52 -15.20 -4.38
CA ASP A 625 -2.40 -14.57 -3.08
C ASP A 625 -1.39 -13.41 -3.08
N ILE A 626 -0.45 -13.40 -4.04
CA ILE A 626 0.60 -12.39 -4.14
C ILE A 626 0.71 -11.89 -5.58
N PRO A 627 0.51 -10.58 -5.85
CA PRO A 627 0.54 -10.01 -7.20
C PRO A 627 1.96 -9.87 -7.81
N GLN A 628 2.95 -10.60 -7.29
CA GLN A 628 4.34 -10.64 -7.78
C GLN A 628 4.76 -12.08 -8.12
N PRO A 629 5.55 -12.30 -9.19
CA PRO A 629 5.76 -13.64 -9.74
C PRO A 629 6.58 -14.58 -8.86
N ALA A 630 7.47 -14.07 -8.00
CA ALA A 630 8.35 -14.93 -7.19
C ALA A 630 7.92 -15.09 -5.73
N GLY A 631 7.27 -14.09 -5.13
CA GLY A 631 6.89 -14.12 -3.72
C GLY A 631 6.85 -12.76 -3.04
N ALA A 632 6.70 -12.77 -1.71
CA ALA A 632 6.74 -11.60 -0.85
C ALA A 632 7.65 -11.84 0.35
N ALA A 633 8.62 -10.95 0.56
CA ALA A 633 9.46 -10.95 1.75
C ALA A 633 8.82 -10.24 2.94
N ALA A 634 7.96 -9.27 2.63
CA ALA A 634 7.20 -8.51 3.60
C ALA A 634 5.77 -9.02 3.65
N VAL A 635 5.39 -9.66 4.76
CA VAL A 635 4.07 -10.29 4.92
C VAL A 635 3.44 -9.79 6.21
N GLY A 636 2.21 -9.29 6.15
CA GLY A 636 1.44 -8.97 7.35
C GLY A 636 0.73 -10.21 7.89
N GLY A 637 1.04 -10.66 9.10
CA GLY A 637 0.31 -11.75 9.76
C GLY A 637 -0.92 -11.25 10.52
N ARG A 638 -1.93 -12.10 10.70
CA ARG A 638 -3.10 -11.79 11.55
C ARG A 638 -2.99 -12.50 12.88
N SER A 639 -3.39 -11.85 13.96
CA SER A 639 -3.59 -12.55 15.22
C SER A 639 -4.88 -13.35 15.19
N VAL A 640 -4.83 -14.60 15.67
CA VAL A 640 -5.94 -15.55 15.65
C VAL A 640 -6.06 -16.24 17.00
N ALA A 641 -7.28 -16.30 17.54
CA ALA A 641 -7.61 -17.09 18.72
C ALA A 641 -8.86 -17.92 18.46
N ILE A 642 -8.88 -19.15 18.95
CA ILE A 642 -10.06 -20.01 18.90
C ILE A 642 -10.33 -20.55 20.30
N PHE A 643 -11.53 -20.30 20.80
CA PHE A 643 -11.99 -20.82 22.09
C PHE A 643 -13.44 -21.26 22.00
N ARG A 644 -13.87 -22.07 22.95
CA ARG A 644 -15.27 -22.50 23.06
C ARG A 644 -15.86 -22.11 24.40
N GLY A 645 -17.14 -21.77 24.38
CA GLY A 645 -17.98 -21.63 25.56
C GLY A 645 -18.87 -22.85 25.73
N ILE A 646 -18.87 -23.40 26.93
CA ILE A 646 -19.63 -24.58 27.35
C ILE A 646 -20.72 -24.14 28.32
N PHE A 647 -21.97 -24.15 27.87
CA PHE A 647 -23.12 -23.84 28.72
C PHE A 647 -23.62 -25.10 29.42
N THR A 648 -23.88 -24.98 30.72
CA THR A 648 -24.54 -26.03 31.51
C THR A 648 -25.84 -25.48 32.11
N GLY A 649 -26.92 -26.21 31.90
CA GLY A 649 -28.26 -25.95 32.43
C GLY A 649 -28.85 -27.23 33.04
N GLU A 650 -30.18 -27.37 32.99
CA GLU A 650 -30.92 -28.45 33.66
C GLU A 650 -31.99 -29.04 32.73
N PRO A 651 -32.04 -30.37 32.58
CA PRO A 651 -33.02 -31.01 31.71
C PRO A 651 -34.40 -31.06 32.37
N ALA A 652 -35.44 -30.89 31.55
CA ALA A 652 -36.83 -31.10 31.92
C ALA A 652 -37.64 -31.60 30.74
N HIS A 653 -38.81 -32.19 30.98
CA HIS A 653 -39.69 -32.60 29.90
C HIS A 653 -40.32 -31.36 29.25
N ALA A 654 -39.93 -31.06 28.00
CA ALA A 654 -40.23 -29.79 27.33
C ALA A 654 -41.74 -29.52 27.18
N GLY A 655 -42.55 -30.56 26.99
CA GLY A 655 -44.02 -30.43 26.86
C GLY A 655 -44.82 -30.50 28.16
N VAL A 656 -44.19 -30.79 29.31
CA VAL A 656 -44.93 -31.10 30.56
C VAL A 656 -44.56 -30.15 31.68
N VAL A 657 -43.26 -29.96 31.94
CA VAL A 657 -42.75 -29.11 33.04
C VAL A 657 -41.54 -28.27 32.60
N PRO A 658 -41.62 -27.51 31.49
CA PRO A 658 -40.46 -26.75 30.99
C PRO A 658 -39.94 -25.71 31.98
N TRP A 659 -40.79 -25.19 32.89
CA TRP A 659 -40.41 -24.23 33.93
C TRP A 659 -39.45 -24.78 35.00
N ASN A 660 -39.25 -26.10 35.07
CA ASN A 660 -38.25 -26.74 35.93
C ASN A 660 -36.89 -26.93 35.22
N GLY A 661 -36.76 -26.56 33.94
CA GLY A 661 -35.53 -26.71 33.17
C GLY A 661 -34.78 -25.39 32.98
N ILE A 662 -33.49 -25.49 32.68
CA ILE A 662 -32.61 -24.38 32.30
C ILE A 662 -32.02 -24.73 30.94
N ASN A 663 -32.39 -23.99 29.89
CA ASN A 663 -32.11 -24.39 28.51
C ASN A 663 -30.78 -23.84 27.98
N ALA A 664 -29.76 -24.69 27.92
CA ALA A 664 -28.45 -24.36 27.37
C ALA A 664 -28.48 -24.09 25.85
N LEU A 665 -29.44 -24.63 25.10
CA LEU A 665 -29.57 -24.30 23.67
C LEU A 665 -30.02 -22.85 23.47
N ASP A 666 -30.89 -22.34 24.34
CA ASP A 666 -31.31 -20.93 24.29
C ASP A 666 -30.13 -20.00 24.59
N ALA A 667 -29.23 -20.39 25.50
CA ALA A 667 -28.00 -19.65 25.79
C ALA A 667 -27.05 -19.61 24.56
N ALA A 668 -26.91 -20.74 23.85
CA ALA A 668 -26.15 -20.79 22.60
C ALA A 668 -26.78 -19.90 21.51
N SER A 669 -28.10 -19.93 21.37
CA SER A 669 -28.83 -19.08 20.42
C SER A 669 -28.67 -17.59 20.74
N LEU A 670 -28.81 -17.20 22.01
CA LEU A 670 -28.61 -15.82 22.45
C LEU A 670 -27.16 -15.36 22.26
N THR A 671 -26.18 -16.24 22.46
CA THR A 671 -24.77 -15.96 22.16
C THR A 671 -24.59 -15.64 20.67
N TYR A 672 -25.23 -16.42 19.79
CA TYR A 672 -25.20 -16.19 18.35
C TYR A 672 -25.79 -14.83 17.98
N SER A 673 -26.94 -14.47 18.55
CA SER A 673 -27.57 -13.15 18.37
C SER A 673 -26.70 -12.01 18.92
N ALA A 674 -26.15 -12.16 20.12
CA ALA A 674 -25.31 -11.15 20.76
C ALA A 674 -24.02 -10.89 19.94
N ILE A 675 -23.36 -11.94 19.46
CA ILE A 675 -22.17 -11.81 18.59
C ILE A 675 -22.55 -11.21 17.23
N SER A 676 -23.73 -11.53 16.69
CA SER A 676 -24.23 -10.92 15.45
C SER A 676 -24.41 -9.40 15.60
N MET A 677 -24.88 -8.92 16.75
CA MET A 677 -24.95 -7.48 17.03
C MET A 677 -23.57 -6.87 17.30
N LEU A 678 -22.68 -7.59 17.99
CA LEU A 678 -21.30 -7.14 18.24
C LEU A 678 -20.56 -6.82 16.94
N ARG A 679 -20.82 -7.54 15.84
CA ARG A 679 -20.18 -7.32 14.53
C ARG A 679 -20.37 -5.90 13.98
N GLN A 680 -21.43 -5.18 14.36
CA GLN A 680 -21.56 -3.76 13.98
C GLN A 680 -20.50 -2.88 14.65
N GLN A 681 -19.98 -3.29 15.79
CA GLN A 681 -19.08 -2.54 16.67
C GLN A 681 -17.65 -3.08 16.69
N ILE A 682 -17.26 -3.91 15.72
CA ILE A 682 -15.86 -4.36 15.51
C ILE A 682 -15.25 -3.62 14.32
N ARG A 683 -13.93 -3.66 14.15
CA ARG A 683 -13.29 -2.96 13.03
C ARG A 683 -13.55 -3.68 11.70
N PRO A 684 -13.55 -2.97 10.56
CA PRO A 684 -13.69 -3.58 9.24
C PRO A 684 -12.64 -4.66 8.92
N THR A 685 -11.51 -4.66 9.63
CA THR A 685 -10.40 -5.61 9.49
C THR A 685 -10.58 -6.89 10.30
N ASP A 686 -11.45 -6.87 11.33
CA ASP A 686 -11.63 -7.95 12.30
C ASP A 686 -12.65 -8.99 11.79
N ARG A 687 -12.47 -10.26 12.15
CA ARG A 687 -13.42 -11.32 11.77
C ARG A 687 -13.80 -12.17 12.98
N LEU A 688 -15.08 -12.49 13.08
CA LEU A 688 -15.66 -13.40 14.07
C LEU A 688 -16.43 -14.51 13.36
N ASN A 689 -16.05 -15.75 13.57
CA ASN A 689 -16.73 -16.93 13.04
C ASN A 689 -17.11 -17.84 14.20
N LEU A 690 -18.32 -18.40 14.19
CA LEU A 690 -18.77 -19.31 15.25
C LEU A 690 -19.71 -20.38 14.72
N TYR A 691 -19.78 -21.51 15.43
CA TYR A 691 -20.77 -22.56 15.20
C TYR A 691 -21.17 -23.24 16.52
N ILE A 692 -22.35 -23.86 16.52
CA ILE A 692 -22.84 -24.67 17.65
C ILE A 692 -22.33 -26.10 17.45
N LYS A 693 -21.37 -26.51 18.28
CA LYS A 693 -20.74 -27.84 18.26
C LYS A 693 -21.63 -28.89 18.91
N GLU A 694 -22.31 -28.51 19.99
CA GLU A 694 -23.30 -29.34 20.70
C GLU A 694 -24.52 -28.48 21.02
N GLY A 695 -25.73 -28.96 20.71
CA GLY A 695 -26.97 -28.17 20.83
C GLY A 695 -28.21 -28.95 21.26
N GLY A 696 -28.02 -30.09 21.95
CA GLY A 696 -29.11 -31.00 22.33
C GLY A 696 -29.27 -32.17 21.37
N GLN A 697 -29.99 -33.22 21.83
CA GLN A 697 -30.10 -34.51 21.14
C GLN A 697 -31.55 -34.89 20.78
N MET A 698 -32.54 -34.32 21.48
CA MET A 698 -33.96 -34.67 21.37
C MET A 698 -34.83 -33.41 21.53
N THR A 699 -35.96 -33.34 20.82
CA THR A 699 -36.84 -32.16 20.84
C THR A 699 -37.75 -32.08 22.06
N ASN A 700 -38.00 -33.20 22.75
CA ASN A 700 -38.91 -33.29 23.90
C ASN A 700 -38.20 -33.13 25.27
N ILE A 701 -36.90 -32.84 25.27
CA ILE A 701 -36.09 -32.64 26.48
C ILE A 701 -35.44 -31.25 26.40
N ILE A 702 -35.55 -30.44 27.45
CA ILE A 702 -34.81 -29.18 27.57
C ILE A 702 -33.30 -29.46 27.56
N THR A 703 -32.56 -28.80 26.67
CA THR A 703 -31.13 -29.07 26.47
C THR A 703 -30.32 -28.65 27.70
N ALA A 704 -29.73 -29.60 28.41
CA ALA A 704 -28.92 -29.33 29.60
C ALA A 704 -27.47 -28.90 29.31
N ARG A 705 -26.97 -29.11 28.08
CA ARG A 705 -25.61 -28.75 27.70
C ARG A 705 -25.55 -28.28 26.25
N SER A 706 -24.83 -27.19 26.01
CA SER A 706 -24.49 -26.74 24.67
C SER A 706 -23.05 -26.25 24.60
N VAL A 707 -22.42 -26.35 23.43
CA VAL A 707 -21.05 -25.93 23.20
C VAL A 707 -21.01 -25.08 21.95
N VAL A 708 -20.49 -23.86 22.07
CA VAL A 708 -20.31 -22.93 20.94
C VAL A 708 -18.84 -22.60 20.82
N GLU A 709 -18.27 -22.84 19.64
CA GLU A 709 -16.87 -22.55 19.34
C GLU A 709 -16.80 -21.27 18.50
N VAL A 710 -15.84 -20.40 18.81
CA VAL A 710 -15.67 -19.10 18.16
C VAL A 710 -14.21 -18.85 17.82
N GLY A 711 -13.97 -18.40 16.59
CA GLY A 711 -12.69 -17.89 16.11
C GLY A 711 -12.71 -16.36 16.03
N VAL A 712 -11.67 -15.74 16.59
CA VAL A 712 -11.45 -14.30 16.63
C VAL A 712 -10.19 -13.96 15.84
N ARG A 713 -10.30 -13.07 14.86
CA ARG A 713 -9.17 -12.61 14.02
C ARG A 713 -9.08 -11.10 14.00
N THR A 714 -7.88 -10.56 14.21
CA THR A 714 -7.57 -9.13 14.25
C THR A 714 -6.22 -8.86 13.58
N LEU A 715 -5.88 -7.59 13.35
CA LEU A 715 -4.57 -7.22 12.80
C LEU A 715 -3.43 -7.38 13.80
N THR A 716 -3.70 -7.18 15.10
CA THR A 716 -2.68 -7.28 16.16
C THR A 716 -3.14 -8.18 17.30
N LEU A 717 -2.18 -8.79 18.00
CA LEU A 717 -2.40 -9.62 19.19
C LEU A 717 -3.21 -8.86 20.26
N MET A 718 -2.83 -7.62 20.53
CA MET A 718 -3.50 -6.77 21.53
C MET A 718 -4.98 -6.53 21.20
N GLU A 719 -5.30 -6.29 19.93
CA GLU A 719 -6.68 -6.12 19.50
C GLU A 719 -7.46 -7.43 19.60
N ASN A 720 -6.77 -8.56 19.37
CA ASN A 720 -7.36 -9.88 19.52
C ASN A 720 -7.82 -10.10 20.96
N GLU A 721 -6.94 -9.88 21.93
CA GLU A 721 -7.23 -10.04 23.35
C GLU A 721 -8.42 -9.20 23.81
N LYS A 722 -8.46 -7.91 23.40
CA LYS A 722 -9.59 -7.01 23.68
C LYS A 722 -10.90 -7.50 23.05
N LEU A 723 -10.85 -7.99 21.81
CA LEU A 723 -12.04 -8.50 21.14
C LEU A 723 -12.50 -9.83 21.72
N GLN A 724 -11.59 -10.72 22.11
CA GLN A 724 -11.92 -11.95 22.83
C GLN A 724 -12.70 -11.66 24.11
N GLU A 725 -12.30 -10.65 24.89
CA GLU A 725 -13.03 -10.27 26.11
C GLU A 725 -14.46 -9.83 25.80
N ARG A 726 -14.65 -8.99 24.77
CA ARG A 726 -15.99 -8.56 24.32
C ARG A 726 -16.85 -9.75 23.89
N VAL A 727 -16.26 -10.71 23.17
CA VAL A 727 -16.94 -11.96 22.78
C VAL A 727 -17.30 -12.78 24.02
N ARG A 728 -16.38 -12.97 24.98
CA ARG A 728 -16.68 -13.67 26.25
C ARG A 728 -17.80 -12.99 27.03
N ASN A 729 -17.93 -11.66 26.97
CA ASN A 729 -19.04 -10.94 27.57
C ASN A 729 -20.39 -11.25 26.89
N CYS A 730 -20.43 -11.51 25.58
CA CYS A 730 -21.64 -12.01 24.92
C CYS A 730 -22.07 -13.38 25.46
N PHE A 731 -21.11 -14.31 25.63
CA PHE A 731 -21.36 -15.63 26.24
C PHE A 731 -21.87 -15.50 27.68
N LYS A 732 -21.21 -14.68 28.50
CA LYS A 732 -21.61 -14.43 29.90
C LYS A 732 -23.02 -13.80 29.99
N GLY A 733 -23.34 -12.87 29.10
CA GLY A 733 -24.67 -12.25 29.03
C GLY A 733 -25.76 -13.27 28.69
N ALA A 734 -25.49 -14.18 27.75
CA ALA A 734 -26.42 -15.26 27.40
C ALA A 734 -26.60 -16.28 28.53
N ALA A 735 -25.51 -16.63 29.23
CA ALA A 735 -25.57 -17.48 30.43
C ALA A 735 -26.48 -16.85 31.50
N LEU A 736 -26.24 -15.58 31.80
CA LEU A 736 -27.02 -14.82 32.79
C LEU A 736 -28.51 -14.75 32.43
N ALA A 737 -28.83 -14.44 31.17
CA ALA A 737 -30.21 -14.29 30.71
C ALA A 737 -31.03 -15.59 30.77
N THR A 738 -30.36 -16.74 30.69
CA THR A 738 -31.01 -18.06 30.64
C THR A 738 -30.91 -18.83 31.95
N GLY A 739 -30.10 -18.36 32.91
CA GLY A 739 -29.81 -19.08 34.15
C GLY A 739 -28.77 -20.20 34.00
N CYS A 740 -28.09 -20.30 32.85
CA CYS A 740 -27.01 -21.26 32.66
C CYS A 740 -25.73 -20.83 33.37
N THR A 741 -24.84 -21.80 33.65
CA THR A 741 -23.43 -21.53 33.90
C THR A 741 -22.63 -21.61 32.59
N ILE A 742 -21.46 -20.97 32.56
CA ILE A 742 -20.59 -20.93 31.38
C ILE A 742 -19.14 -21.16 31.77
N GLU A 743 -18.49 -22.10 31.08
CA GLU A 743 -17.05 -22.33 31.15
C GLU A 743 -16.41 -22.03 29.79
N PHE A 744 -15.19 -21.52 29.82
CA PHE A 744 -14.43 -21.26 28.60
C PHE A 744 -13.22 -22.16 28.51
N GLU A 745 -13.00 -22.74 27.34
CA GLU A 745 -11.84 -23.56 27.05
C GLU A 745 -11.13 -23.03 25.81
N SER A 746 -9.80 -22.92 25.87
CA SER A 746 -8.99 -22.62 24.69
C SER A 746 -9.00 -23.83 23.77
N VAL A 747 -9.28 -23.61 22.48
CA VAL A 747 -9.21 -24.65 21.44
C VAL A 747 -7.87 -24.58 20.72
N MET A 748 -7.35 -23.37 20.53
CA MET A 748 -6.05 -23.08 19.93
C MET A 748 -5.35 -22.02 20.78
N ASP A 749 -4.04 -22.19 21.00
CA ASP A 749 -3.22 -21.12 21.58
C ASP A 749 -3.33 -19.85 20.71
N THR A 750 -3.26 -18.67 21.31
CA THR A 750 -3.44 -17.43 20.54
C THR A 750 -2.21 -17.18 19.67
N TYR A 751 -2.42 -17.14 18.35
CA TYR A 751 -1.39 -16.81 17.39
C TYR A 751 -1.25 -15.30 17.36
N ALA A 752 -0.02 -14.82 17.52
CA ALA A 752 0.29 -13.41 17.44
C ALA A 752 0.33 -12.95 15.98
N ASP A 753 0.21 -11.65 15.76
CA ASP A 753 0.53 -11.04 14.47
C ASP A 753 2.03 -11.16 14.16
N LEU A 754 2.38 -11.13 12.88
CA LEU A 754 3.76 -11.29 12.43
C LEU A 754 4.49 -9.95 12.40
N HIS A 755 5.52 -9.82 13.24
CA HIS A 755 6.45 -8.69 13.27
C HIS A 755 7.60 -8.92 12.30
N THR A 756 7.40 -8.45 11.08
CA THR A 756 8.38 -8.61 10.01
C THR A 756 9.56 -7.63 10.19
N ASN A 757 10.80 -8.15 10.26
CA ASN A 757 12.00 -7.33 10.47
C ASN A 757 12.50 -6.70 9.16
N GLU A 758 12.38 -5.37 9.05
CA GLU A 758 12.69 -4.61 7.82
C GLU A 758 14.10 -4.86 7.25
N PRO A 759 15.19 -4.82 8.04
CA PRO A 759 16.52 -5.20 7.57
C PRO A 759 16.59 -6.59 6.95
N LEU A 760 15.97 -7.60 7.57
CA LEU A 760 15.96 -8.97 7.03
C LEU A 760 15.20 -9.06 5.71
N CYS A 761 14.06 -8.37 5.59
CA CYS A 761 13.27 -8.33 4.34
C CYS A 761 14.03 -7.68 3.19
N ASN A 762 14.63 -6.52 3.45
CA ASN A 762 15.36 -5.78 2.43
C ASN A 762 16.58 -6.59 1.95
N GLU A 763 17.29 -7.23 2.88
CA GLU A 763 18.43 -8.05 2.49
C GLU A 763 18.00 -9.33 1.76
N PHE A 764 16.93 -9.99 2.19
CA PHE A 764 16.41 -11.17 1.49
C PHE A 764 15.98 -10.83 0.05
N THR A 765 15.22 -9.74 -0.15
CA THR A 765 14.81 -9.32 -1.49
C THR A 765 16.01 -8.99 -2.38
N ASP A 766 17.03 -8.34 -1.82
CA ASP A 766 18.26 -8.01 -2.53
C ASP A 766 19.09 -9.25 -2.87
N ILE A 767 19.24 -10.21 -1.95
CA ILE A 767 19.89 -11.50 -2.21
C ILE A 767 19.17 -12.25 -3.34
N MET A 768 17.85 -12.36 -3.27
CA MET A 768 17.05 -13.09 -4.26
C MET A 768 17.15 -12.45 -5.64
N SER A 769 17.15 -11.12 -5.70
CA SER A 769 17.35 -10.36 -6.93
C SER A 769 18.76 -10.54 -7.50
N ARG A 770 19.80 -10.30 -6.68
CA ARG A 770 21.21 -10.31 -7.11
C ARG A 770 21.71 -11.69 -7.55
N HIS A 771 21.28 -12.75 -6.87
CA HIS A 771 21.89 -14.07 -7.02
C HIS A 771 21.01 -15.10 -7.71
N PHE A 772 19.70 -14.92 -7.75
CA PHE A 772 18.76 -15.93 -8.24
C PHE A 772 17.76 -15.41 -9.27
N ASP A 773 17.91 -14.15 -9.72
CA ASP A 773 17.02 -13.49 -10.68
C ASP A 773 15.55 -13.64 -10.27
N SER A 774 15.29 -13.38 -8.98
CA SER A 774 14.02 -13.68 -8.35
C SER A 774 13.55 -12.50 -7.52
N HIS A 775 12.53 -11.80 -8.01
CA HIS A 775 12.05 -10.55 -7.42
C HIS A 775 10.92 -10.80 -6.43
N PHE A 776 11.23 -10.67 -5.14
CA PHE A 776 10.25 -10.73 -4.06
C PHE A 776 9.71 -9.34 -3.75
N HIS A 777 8.43 -9.26 -3.41
CA HIS A 777 7.83 -8.03 -2.90
C HIS A 777 8.37 -7.66 -1.51
N GLY A 778 8.89 -6.45 -1.34
CA GLY A 778 9.53 -6.01 -0.09
C GLY A 778 8.85 -4.85 0.66
N ASP A 779 7.70 -4.31 0.19
CA ASP A 779 7.07 -3.19 0.89
C ASP A 779 6.20 -3.68 2.05
N MET A 780 6.70 -3.49 3.27
CA MET A 780 5.97 -3.83 4.52
C MET A 780 4.71 -2.99 4.75
N ARG A 781 4.44 -1.97 3.93
CA ARG A 781 3.28 -1.09 4.07
C ARG A 781 2.19 -1.41 3.06
N ASP A 782 2.39 -2.41 2.19
CA ASP A 782 1.38 -2.86 1.24
C ASP A 782 0.25 -3.60 1.99
N PRO A 783 -0.97 -3.05 2.10
CA PRO A 783 -2.07 -3.69 2.79
C PRO A 783 -2.61 -4.92 2.04
N HIS A 784 -2.20 -5.12 0.79
CA HIS A 784 -2.65 -6.23 -0.06
C HIS A 784 -1.89 -7.54 0.21
N ILE A 785 -0.77 -7.49 0.93
CA ILE A 785 0.00 -8.70 1.31
C ILE A 785 -0.35 -9.07 2.76
N SER A 786 -1.58 -9.56 2.93
CA SER A 786 -2.05 -10.16 4.19
C SER A 786 -1.81 -11.67 4.13
N GLY A 787 -0.94 -12.16 5.00
CA GLY A 787 -0.85 -13.58 5.34
C GLY A 787 -2.02 -14.02 6.25
N GLY A 788 -2.11 -15.34 6.46
CA GLY A 788 -2.96 -15.95 7.48
C GLY A 788 -2.45 -15.66 8.90
N GLY A 789 -3.02 -16.37 9.88
CA GLY A 789 -2.44 -16.43 11.22
C GLY A 789 -1.52 -17.64 11.30
N SER A 790 -0.29 -17.43 11.78
CA SER A 790 0.72 -18.48 11.97
C SER A 790 1.37 -18.31 13.34
N ASP A 791 1.71 -19.41 14.01
CA ASP A 791 2.40 -19.37 15.29
C ASP A 791 3.85 -18.86 15.17
N PHE A 792 4.37 -18.69 13.95
CA PHE A 792 5.61 -17.95 13.68
C PHE A 792 5.47 -16.46 14.05
N GLY A 793 4.24 -15.93 14.07
CA GLY A 793 3.96 -14.62 14.65
C GLY A 793 4.45 -14.54 16.09
N ASN A 794 4.25 -15.57 16.91
CA ASN A 794 4.72 -15.59 18.29
C ASN A 794 6.26 -15.60 18.38
N VAL A 795 6.96 -16.29 17.46
CA VAL A 795 8.42 -16.25 17.38
C VAL A 795 8.95 -14.84 17.12
N SER A 796 8.23 -14.07 16.30
CA SER A 796 8.59 -12.69 15.97
C SER A 796 8.51 -11.70 17.14
N TYR A 797 7.92 -12.10 18.27
CA TYR A 797 7.98 -11.33 19.53
C TYR A 797 9.21 -11.69 20.38
N GLU A 798 9.83 -12.85 20.17
CA GLU A 798 10.97 -13.35 20.95
C GLU A 798 12.31 -12.91 20.35
N CYS A 799 12.40 -12.89 19.02
CA CYS A 799 13.62 -12.51 18.32
C CYS A 799 13.34 -11.91 16.93
N PRO A 800 14.32 -11.18 16.35
CA PRO A 800 14.27 -10.74 14.97
C PRO A 800 13.93 -11.89 14.02
N SER A 801 12.89 -11.72 13.20
CA SER A 801 12.30 -12.84 12.46
C SER A 801 11.97 -12.48 11.02
N LEU A 802 12.08 -13.47 10.12
CA LEU A 802 11.68 -13.37 8.71
C LEU A 802 10.90 -14.61 8.28
N HIS A 803 9.72 -14.38 7.71
CA HIS A 803 8.81 -15.39 7.17
C HIS A 803 8.29 -14.96 5.79
N PRO A 804 9.12 -15.06 4.74
CA PRO A 804 8.76 -14.71 3.39
C PRO A 804 7.95 -15.83 2.73
N LEU A 805 7.03 -15.43 1.85
CA LEU A 805 6.24 -16.33 1.02
C LEU A 805 6.90 -16.48 -0.35
N PHE A 806 7.11 -17.71 -0.83
CA PHE A 806 7.55 -18.00 -2.21
C PHE A 806 6.42 -18.63 -3.02
N ILE A 807 6.33 -18.27 -4.29
CA ILE A 807 5.27 -18.77 -5.18
C ILE A 807 5.62 -20.14 -5.75
N ILE A 808 4.68 -21.07 -5.67
CA ILE A 808 4.72 -22.33 -6.40
C ILE A 808 3.73 -22.31 -7.57
N PRO A 809 3.98 -23.03 -8.69
CA PRO A 809 3.03 -23.10 -9.79
C PRO A 809 1.74 -23.81 -9.38
N THR A 810 0.59 -23.12 -9.48
CA THR A 810 -0.73 -23.67 -9.16
C THR A 810 -1.75 -23.35 -10.25
N LEU A 811 -2.86 -24.09 -10.31
CA LEU A 811 -4.01 -23.69 -11.13
C LEU A 811 -4.80 -22.56 -10.43
N PRO A 812 -5.60 -21.76 -11.16
CA PRO A 812 -6.40 -20.67 -10.56
C PRO A 812 -7.43 -21.10 -9.50
N THR A 813 -7.67 -22.40 -9.33
CA THR A 813 -8.59 -22.96 -8.33
C THR A 813 -7.87 -23.56 -7.12
N ASP A 814 -6.54 -23.67 -7.19
CA ASP A 814 -5.71 -24.34 -6.20
C ASP A 814 -5.34 -23.37 -5.08
N ASN A 815 -6.34 -23.00 -4.28
CA ASN A 815 -6.14 -22.15 -3.10
C ASN A 815 -5.41 -22.93 -2.00
N VAL A 816 -4.67 -22.20 -1.16
CA VAL A 816 -4.10 -22.73 0.09
C VAL A 816 -5.22 -23.37 0.94
N HIS A 817 -4.91 -24.52 1.55
CA HIS A 817 -5.85 -25.41 2.28
C HIS A 817 -6.86 -26.16 1.40
N ALA A 818 -6.69 -26.17 0.07
CA ALA A 818 -7.49 -26.99 -0.84
C ALA A 818 -6.70 -28.19 -1.39
N PRO A 819 -7.37 -29.29 -1.80
CA PRO A 819 -6.71 -30.47 -2.40
C PRO A 819 -5.83 -30.15 -3.61
N GLY A 820 -6.19 -29.11 -4.38
CA GLY A 820 -5.41 -28.64 -5.52
C GLY A 820 -4.00 -28.18 -5.14
N PHE A 821 -3.86 -27.53 -3.97
CA PHE A 821 -2.57 -27.08 -3.46
C PHE A 821 -1.71 -28.26 -2.97
N THR A 822 -2.32 -29.27 -2.34
CA THR A 822 -1.60 -30.50 -1.97
C THR A 822 -0.93 -31.13 -3.17
N ARG A 823 -1.64 -31.26 -4.30
CA ARG A 823 -1.06 -31.76 -5.55
C ARG A 823 0.11 -30.86 -5.99
N ALA A 824 -0.12 -29.54 -6.07
CA ALA A 824 0.91 -28.59 -6.52
C ALA A 824 2.17 -28.64 -5.65
N ALA A 825 2.03 -28.78 -4.32
CA ALA A 825 3.14 -28.87 -3.37
C ALA A 825 3.98 -30.15 -3.54
N GLY A 826 3.46 -31.17 -4.24
CA GLY A 826 4.19 -32.39 -4.60
C GLY A 826 4.94 -32.31 -5.94
N GLU A 827 4.74 -31.25 -6.73
CA GLU A 827 5.30 -31.15 -8.08
C GLU A 827 6.78 -30.76 -8.08
N PRO A 828 7.59 -31.21 -9.07
CA PRO A 828 9.01 -30.87 -9.17
C PRO A 828 9.29 -29.37 -9.21
N ALA A 829 8.43 -28.59 -9.87
CA ALA A 829 8.60 -27.14 -9.96
C ALA A 829 8.38 -26.43 -8.61
N ALA A 830 7.52 -26.97 -7.74
CA ALA A 830 7.32 -26.46 -6.39
C ALA A 830 8.55 -26.73 -5.51
N PHE A 831 9.15 -27.93 -5.64
CA PHE A 831 10.43 -28.25 -5.03
C PHE A 831 11.55 -27.30 -5.49
N ASP A 832 11.66 -27.03 -6.79
CA ASP A 832 12.69 -26.13 -7.32
C ASP A 832 12.54 -24.69 -6.80
N ALA A 833 11.30 -24.21 -6.64
CA ALA A 833 11.01 -22.91 -6.02
C ALA A 833 11.41 -22.88 -4.53
N ALA A 834 11.10 -23.94 -3.78
CA ALA A 834 11.47 -24.08 -2.37
C ALA A 834 13.01 -24.09 -2.19
N ILE A 835 13.74 -24.83 -3.02
CA ILE A 835 15.21 -24.86 -3.00
C ILE A 835 15.81 -23.50 -3.35
N LYS A 836 15.22 -22.77 -4.30
CA LYS A 836 15.68 -21.42 -4.64
C LYS A 836 15.52 -20.47 -3.45
N ALA A 837 14.36 -20.46 -2.80
CA ALA A 837 14.12 -19.66 -1.60
C ALA A 837 15.04 -20.06 -0.44
N ALA A 838 15.28 -21.37 -0.25
CA ALA A 838 16.17 -21.90 0.78
C ALA A 838 17.61 -21.39 0.66
N LYS A 839 18.14 -21.27 -0.57
CA LYS A 839 19.47 -20.69 -0.81
C LYS A 839 19.52 -19.20 -0.44
N GLY A 840 18.46 -18.45 -0.70
CA GLY A 840 18.33 -17.06 -0.25
C GLY A 840 18.35 -16.94 1.28
N ILE A 841 17.57 -17.76 1.98
CA ILE A 841 17.58 -17.82 3.44
C ILE A 841 18.96 -18.21 3.98
N ALA A 842 19.65 -19.15 3.33
CA ALA A 842 20.99 -19.54 3.75
C ALA A 842 21.99 -18.39 3.65
N LEU A 843 22.01 -17.67 2.53
CA LEU A 843 22.89 -16.51 2.36
C LEU A 843 22.57 -15.39 3.36
N LEU A 844 21.28 -15.15 3.63
CA LEU A 844 20.85 -14.21 4.65
C LEU A 844 21.32 -14.63 6.05
N GLY A 845 21.16 -15.91 6.39
CA GLY A 845 21.63 -16.46 7.66
C GLY A 845 23.14 -16.29 7.83
N VAL A 846 23.93 -16.55 6.78
CA VAL A 846 25.38 -16.29 6.81
C VAL A 846 25.69 -14.82 7.03
N LYS A 847 24.95 -13.91 6.39
CA LYS A 847 25.13 -12.46 6.60
C LYS A 847 24.79 -12.05 8.04
N VAL A 848 23.72 -12.58 8.64
CA VAL A 848 23.40 -12.35 10.05
C VAL A 848 24.54 -12.79 10.96
N LEU A 849 25.18 -13.92 10.66
CA LEU A 849 26.29 -14.45 11.46
C LEU A 849 27.58 -13.62 11.28
N ALA A 850 27.91 -13.24 10.05
CA ALA A 850 29.21 -12.67 9.69
C ALA A 850 29.28 -11.13 9.69
N ASP A 851 28.16 -10.42 9.52
CA ASP A 851 28.11 -8.96 9.39
C ASP A 851 27.57 -8.31 10.68
N GLU A 852 28.49 -7.74 11.45
CA GLU A 852 28.23 -7.09 12.74
C GLU A 852 27.29 -5.88 12.61
N GLU A 853 27.49 -5.05 11.58
CA GLU A 853 26.68 -3.85 11.36
C GLU A 853 25.27 -4.22 10.92
N PHE A 854 25.15 -5.23 10.05
CA PHE A 854 23.84 -5.75 9.66
C PHE A 854 23.09 -6.34 10.85
N ALA A 855 23.77 -7.13 11.68
CA ALA A 855 23.15 -7.73 12.85
C ALA A 855 22.70 -6.68 13.89
N LYS A 856 23.50 -5.62 14.09
CA LYS A 856 23.12 -4.50 14.94
C LYS A 856 21.88 -3.77 14.40
N MET A 857 21.86 -3.46 13.10
CA MET A 857 20.72 -2.81 12.45
C MET A 857 19.44 -3.65 12.59
N MET A 858 19.54 -4.96 12.37
CA MET A 858 18.45 -5.92 12.53
C MET A 858 17.93 -5.95 13.98
N ARG A 859 18.83 -5.92 14.98
CA ARG A 859 18.46 -5.91 16.39
C ARG A 859 17.79 -4.61 16.81
N GLU A 860 18.32 -3.47 16.39
CA GLU A 860 17.73 -2.15 16.66
C GLU A 860 16.33 -2.01 16.06
N ALA A 861 16.12 -2.54 14.84
CA ALA A 861 14.81 -2.56 14.20
C ALA A 861 13.79 -3.37 15.02
N PHE A 862 14.18 -4.57 15.49
CA PHE A 862 13.34 -5.41 16.34
C PHE A 862 12.99 -4.73 17.67
N GLU A 863 13.98 -4.18 18.39
CA GLU A 863 13.74 -3.52 19.68
C GLU A 863 12.85 -2.28 19.56
N LYS A 864 12.97 -1.54 18.45
CA LYS A 864 12.10 -0.40 18.15
C LYS A 864 10.66 -0.85 17.91
N ASP A 865 10.47 -1.98 17.25
CA ASP A 865 9.14 -2.49 16.93
C ASP A 865 8.43 -3.06 18.16
N VAL A 866 9.14 -3.88 18.97
CA VAL A 866 8.65 -4.37 20.26
C VAL A 866 8.27 -3.22 21.20
N LYS A 867 9.08 -2.14 21.24
CA LYS A 867 8.75 -0.94 22.04
C LYS A 867 7.48 -0.24 21.58
N LYS A 868 7.23 -0.14 20.26
CA LYS A 868 5.97 0.42 19.74
C LYS A 868 4.76 -0.41 20.17
N SER A 869 4.86 -1.73 20.08
CA SER A 869 3.82 -2.65 20.55
C SER A 869 3.56 -2.51 22.05
N ALA A 870 4.63 -2.35 22.85
CA ALA A 870 4.52 -2.12 24.29
C ALA A 870 3.95 -0.74 24.66
N THR A 871 4.26 0.34 23.93
CA THR A 871 3.67 1.67 24.19
C THR A 871 2.17 1.74 23.88
N ASN A 872 1.67 0.87 23.00
CA ASN A 872 0.24 0.72 22.76
C ASN A 872 -0.49 -0.05 23.89
N PHE A 873 0.25 -0.72 24.80
CA PHE A 873 -0.28 -1.57 25.87
C PHE A 873 -0.92 -0.77 27.02
N TRP A 874 -0.59 0.52 27.17
CA TRP A 874 -1.13 1.40 28.23
C TRP A 874 -1.85 2.62 27.67
N ASN A 875 -2.98 2.42 27.00
CA ASN A 875 -3.93 3.51 26.77
C ASN A 875 -5.40 3.05 26.88
N PRO A 876 -6.00 3.07 28.09
CA PRO A 876 -7.43 2.83 28.29
C PRO A 876 -8.24 4.14 28.36
N VAL A 877 -7.75 5.28 27.85
CA VAL A 877 -8.53 6.53 27.79
C VAL A 877 -8.33 7.21 26.43
N GLY A 878 -9.00 6.69 25.42
CA GLY A 878 -9.02 7.26 24.07
C GLY A 878 -10.41 7.55 23.52
N TRP A 879 -11.44 7.64 24.39
CA TRP A 879 -12.80 8.06 24.04
C TRP A 879 -13.31 9.06 25.07
N ALA A 880 -12.68 10.22 25.14
CA ALA A 880 -13.28 11.48 25.58
C ALA A 880 -12.34 12.63 25.21
N LEU A 881 -12.91 13.69 24.64
CA LEU A 881 -12.33 15.01 24.37
C LEU A 881 -11.39 15.16 23.17
N GLY A 882 -11.98 15.69 22.09
CA GLY A 882 -11.26 16.63 21.26
C GLY A 882 -10.89 17.89 22.06
N THR A 883 -9.75 18.48 21.69
CA THR A 883 -9.13 19.78 22.03
C THR A 883 -7.68 19.69 22.55
N ALA A 884 -6.77 20.12 21.66
CA ALA A 884 -5.47 20.80 21.83
C ALA A 884 -4.35 20.19 22.69
N ILE A 885 -3.16 20.03 22.08
CA ILE A 885 -1.91 20.62 22.62
C ILE A 885 -1.10 21.25 21.48
N VAL A 886 -0.83 22.54 21.67
CA VAL A 886 0.14 23.42 21.00
C VAL A 886 1.53 23.16 21.59
N GLY A 887 2.56 23.01 20.74
CA GLY A 887 3.95 22.97 21.17
C GLY A 887 4.61 24.35 21.08
N ALA A 888 5.36 24.75 22.12
CA ALA A 888 6.22 25.94 22.12
C ALA A 888 7.65 25.59 22.57
N ARG A 889 8.63 26.24 21.93
CA ARG A 889 10.02 26.51 22.36
C ARG A 889 10.48 27.76 21.55
N GLU A 890 11.25 28.74 22.02
CA GLU A 890 12.00 29.04 23.24
C GLU A 890 12.35 30.57 23.22
N ALA A 891 12.68 31.17 24.38
CA ALA A 891 13.51 32.38 24.61
C ALA A 891 12.89 33.68 25.23
N ALA A 892 13.23 33.85 26.53
CA ALA A 892 13.57 35.09 27.28
C ALA A 892 12.44 36.02 27.85
N PRO A 893 12.74 36.91 28.82
CA PRO A 893 12.85 36.63 30.26
C PRO A 893 11.85 37.45 31.14
N GLN A 894 11.65 37.02 32.39
CA GLN A 894 10.85 37.65 33.46
C GLN A 894 9.34 37.39 33.44
N ILE A 895 8.95 36.21 33.97
CA ILE A 895 7.95 35.95 35.02
C ILE A 895 7.84 34.42 35.06
N MET A 896 8.42 33.78 36.08
CA MET A 896 8.23 32.34 36.34
C MET A 896 6.91 32.15 37.08
N THR A 897 5.86 31.75 36.38
CA THR A 897 4.72 31.06 36.99
C THR A 897 5.16 29.64 37.34
N TRP A 898 5.16 29.32 38.63
CA TRP A 898 5.44 27.98 39.14
C TRP A 898 4.22 27.09 38.92
N ASP A 899 4.32 26.14 38.00
CA ASP A 899 3.36 25.04 37.89
C ASP A 899 3.77 23.94 38.88
N CYS A 900 2.86 23.60 39.78
CA CYS A 900 3.09 22.66 40.87
C CYS A 900 3.23 21.21 40.36
N HIS A 901 4.48 20.79 40.11
CA HIS A 901 4.89 19.39 40.11
C HIS A 901 5.93 19.13 41.21
N LYS A 902 5.55 19.41 42.47
CA LYS A 902 6.06 18.62 43.59
C LYS A 902 4.90 17.89 44.24
N SER A 903 5.02 16.57 44.31
CA SER A 903 4.17 15.70 45.09
C SER A 903 4.13 16.17 46.55
N ILE A 904 2.96 16.04 47.21
CA ILE A 904 2.85 15.98 48.68
C ILE A 904 3.38 14.61 49.20
N ILE A 905 4.26 13.95 48.44
CA ILE A 905 4.81 12.62 48.76
C ILE A 905 6.26 12.60 48.27
N HIS A 906 7.15 12.19 49.16
CA HIS A 906 8.62 12.31 49.06
C HIS A 906 9.24 11.98 47.69
N GLU A 907 10.30 12.74 47.38
CA GLU A 907 11.18 12.67 46.22
C GLU A 907 11.85 11.29 46.06
N ASP A 908 11.32 10.42 45.18
CA ASP A 908 12.14 9.42 44.46
C ASP A 908 11.48 8.82 43.20
N GLN A 909 10.87 9.62 42.31
CA GLN A 909 10.47 9.15 40.98
C GLN A 909 10.70 10.19 39.87
N GLN A 910 11.37 9.80 38.78
CA GLN A 910 11.79 10.63 37.65
C GLN A 910 10.67 10.92 36.61
N THR A 911 9.39 10.88 36.98
CA THR A 911 8.26 11.20 36.07
C THR A 911 7.26 12.14 36.74
N PRO A 912 6.74 13.18 36.04
CA PRO A 912 5.69 14.04 36.57
C PRO A 912 4.38 13.26 36.77
N SER A 913 3.73 13.43 37.92
CA SER A 913 2.50 12.74 38.29
C SER A 913 1.27 13.31 37.58
N LYS A 914 0.28 12.45 37.27
CA LYS A 914 -1.01 12.83 36.66
C LYS A 914 -1.79 13.82 37.55
N PRO A 915 -2.53 14.79 36.96
CA PRO A 915 -3.41 15.68 37.72
C PRO A 915 -4.54 14.88 38.42
N MET A 916 -4.86 15.25 39.66
CA MET A 916 -5.93 14.65 40.45
C MET A 916 -7.08 15.64 40.67
N LEU A 917 -8.32 15.13 40.68
CA LEU A 917 -9.49 15.92 41.08
C LEU A 917 -9.42 16.24 42.58
N LEU A 918 -9.84 17.45 42.97
CA LEU A 918 -9.83 17.89 44.37
C LEU A 918 -10.57 16.91 45.30
N ALA A 919 -11.70 16.36 44.85
CA ALA A 919 -12.46 15.36 45.59
C ALA A 919 -11.67 14.05 45.82
N ALA A 920 -10.83 13.65 44.86
CA ALA A 920 -9.97 12.47 44.98
C ALA A 920 -8.74 12.74 45.87
N LEU A 921 -8.24 13.99 45.90
CA LEU A 921 -7.17 14.41 46.81
C LEU A 921 -7.66 14.43 48.27
N VAL A 922 -8.85 14.97 48.52
CA VAL A 922 -9.47 15.01 49.85
C VAL A 922 -9.82 13.62 50.37
N ALA A 923 -10.18 12.69 49.48
CA ALA A 923 -10.43 11.29 49.82
C ALA A 923 -9.15 10.42 49.87
N HIS A 924 -7.97 11.01 49.66
CA HIS A 924 -6.73 10.24 49.55
C HIS A 924 -6.25 9.75 50.94
N PRO A 925 -5.80 8.49 51.07
CA PRO A 925 -5.40 7.90 52.37
C PRO A 925 -4.28 8.64 53.10
N MET A 926 -3.50 9.47 52.40
CA MET A 926 -2.38 10.26 52.93
C MET A 926 -2.80 11.67 53.42
N VAL A 927 -4.08 12.01 53.33
CA VAL A 927 -4.63 13.29 53.81
C VAL A 927 -5.49 13.02 55.06
N PRO A 928 -4.90 13.08 56.27
CA PRO A 928 -5.60 12.77 57.52
C PRO A 928 -6.60 13.84 57.96
N ARG A 929 -6.46 15.11 57.54
CA ARG A 929 -7.34 16.19 57.99
C ARG A 929 -7.53 17.26 56.90
N VAL A 930 -8.76 17.74 56.79
CA VAL A 930 -9.17 18.83 55.90
C VAL A 930 -10.07 19.79 56.68
N GLU A 931 -9.71 21.08 56.70
CA GLU A 931 -10.52 22.15 57.28
C GLU A 931 -10.79 23.24 56.25
N ILE A 932 -12.06 23.61 56.11
CA ILE A 932 -12.49 24.69 55.20
C ILE A 932 -12.63 25.94 56.04
N THR A 933 -11.67 26.86 55.94
CA THR A 933 -11.71 28.13 56.65
C THR A 933 -12.52 29.16 55.88
N THR A 934 -13.78 29.37 56.28
CA THR A 934 -14.59 30.47 55.75
C THR A 934 -14.25 31.79 56.46
N LYS A 935 -13.04 32.32 56.27
CA LYS A 935 -12.76 33.74 56.55
C LYS A 935 -13.09 34.53 55.28
N ALA A 936 -14.27 35.15 55.28
CA ALA A 936 -14.92 35.91 54.19
C ALA A 936 -14.00 37.00 53.57
N THR A 937 -14.19 37.49 52.32
CA THR A 937 -15.42 38.06 51.75
C THR A 937 -15.51 37.98 50.21
N SER A 938 -16.72 37.67 49.73
CA SER A 938 -17.32 37.91 48.40
C SER A 938 -16.41 38.31 47.23
N THR A 939 -15.77 37.32 46.60
CA THR A 939 -15.47 37.19 45.14
C THR A 939 -14.45 36.08 44.85
N HIS A 940 -13.80 35.52 45.88
CA HIS A 940 -12.82 34.45 45.72
C HIS A 940 -13.35 33.11 46.27
N LEU A 941 -12.94 32.01 45.61
CA LEU A 941 -13.25 30.62 45.99
C LEU A 941 -12.73 30.32 47.41
N PRO A 942 -13.36 29.39 48.16
CA PRO A 942 -12.94 29.10 49.53
C PRO A 942 -11.55 28.45 49.55
N ASP A 943 -10.66 28.99 50.39
CA ASP A 943 -9.37 28.36 50.66
C ASP A 943 -9.59 27.09 51.52
N VAL A 944 -8.81 26.05 51.23
CA VAL A 944 -8.91 24.75 51.91
C VAL A 944 -7.57 24.41 52.56
N GLU A 945 -7.55 24.25 53.88
CA GLU A 945 -6.37 23.78 54.59
C GLU A 945 -6.39 22.26 54.67
N ILE A 946 -5.27 21.63 54.31
CA ILE A 946 -5.07 20.19 54.40
C ILE A 946 -3.80 19.89 55.19
N GLU A 947 -3.88 18.87 56.03
CA GLU A 947 -2.73 18.32 56.76
C GLU A 947 -2.38 16.98 56.14
N ASN A 948 -1.10 16.74 55.86
CA ASN A 948 -0.63 15.44 55.38
C ASN A 948 -0.34 14.48 56.55
N VAL A 949 -0.11 13.20 56.25
CA VAL A 949 0.26 12.19 57.27
C VAL A 949 1.55 12.48 58.04
N ALA A 950 2.38 13.41 57.59
CA ALA A 950 3.59 13.86 58.28
C ALA A 950 3.33 15.05 59.24
N GLY A 951 2.08 15.52 59.34
CA GLY A 951 1.69 16.66 60.18
C GLY A 951 1.98 18.04 59.57
N GLU A 952 2.27 18.09 58.27
CA GLU A 952 2.57 19.33 57.57
C GLU A 952 1.29 19.96 57.00
N LEU A 953 1.13 21.27 57.20
CA LEU A 953 -0.04 22.03 56.77
C LEU A 953 0.17 22.66 55.39
N TYR A 954 -0.87 22.60 54.57
CA TYR A 954 -0.92 23.18 53.23
C TYR A 954 -2.22 23.95 53.04
N LEU A 955 -2.13 25.13 52.44
CA LEU A 955 -3.27 25.97 52.05
C LEU A 955 -3.49 25.86 50.54
N LEU A 956 -4.67 25.40 50.15
CA LEU A 956 -5.09 25.32 48.75
C LEU A 956 -5.86 26.59 48.36
N ARG A 957 -5.31 27.37 47.44
CA ARG A 957 -5.94 28.60 46.90
C ARG A 957 -6.54 28.37 45.52
N GLY A 958 -7.83 28.67 45.38
CA GLY A 958 -8.57 28.49 44.13
C GLY A 958 -8.39 29.64 43.13
N VAL A 959 -8.04 29.33 41.89
CA VAL A 959 -7.99 30.26 40.75
C VAL A 959 -9.01 29.82 39.70
N MET A 960 -9.86 30.76 39.28
CA MET A 960 -10.84 30.53 38.23
C MET A 960 -10.20 30.78 36.86
N LEU A 961 -10.22 29.78 35.99
CA LEU A 961 -9.66 29.82 34.65
C LEU A 961 -10.62 30.53 33.67
N PRO A 962 -10.12 31.11 32.56
CA PRO A 962 -10.92 31.93 31.64
C PRO A 962 -12.14 31.23 31.01
N TRP A 963 -12.16 29.90 31.01
CA TRP A 963 -13.26 29.07 30.52
C TRP A 963 -14.16 28.52 31.65
N GLY A 964 -14.11 29.12 32.84
CA GLY A 964 -15.03 28.84 33.95
C GLY A 964 -14.67 27.64 34.85
N ALA A 965 -13.58 26.92 34.56
CA ALA A 965 -13.06 25.87 35.42
C ALA A 965 -12.29 26.44 36.62
N VAL A 966 -12.20 25.69 37.72
CA VAL A 966 -11.46 26.10 38.92
C VAL A 966 -10.25 25.20 39.11
N ALA A 967 -9.07 25.79 39.21
CA ALA A 967 -7.83 25.11 39.59
C ALA A 967 -7.43 25.53 41.02
N TYR A 968 -6.76 24.67 41.77
CA TYR A 968 -6.27 24.98 43.11
C TYR A 968 -4.75 24.87 43.16
N HIS A 969 -4.11 25.87 43.75
CA HIS A 969 -2.67 25.89 44.00
C HIS A 969 -2.40 25.58 45.47
N ALA A 970 -1.51 24.62 45.75
CA ALA A 970 -1.15 24.22 47.11
C ALA A 970 0.12 24.93 47.57
N GLU A 971 0.03 25.70 48.65
CA GLU A 971 1.16 26.37 49.28
C GLU A 971 1.37 25.80 50.69
N LYS A 972 2.58 25.36 51.02
CA LYS A 972 2.89 24.88 52.38
C LYS A 972 2.84 26.06 53.34
N THR A 973 2.06 25.98 54.41
CA THR A 973 2.01 27.04 55.41
C THR A 973 3.12 26.84 56.43
N GLU A 974 3.93 27.87 56.66
CA GLU A 974 4.90 27.85 57.75
C GLU A 974 4.14 28.03 59.07
N GLY A 975 4.05 26.93 59.84
CA GLY A 975 3.53 26.89 61.21
C GLY A 975 4.56 26.25 62.12
#